data_AF-A0A7V3XF70-F1
#
_entry.id   AF-A0A7V3XF70-F1
#
_cell.length_a   1.000
_cell.length_b   1.000
_cell.length_c   1.000
_cell.angle_alpha   90.00
_cell.angle_beta   90.00
_cell.angle_gamma   90.00
#
_symmetry.space_group_name_H-M   'P 1'
#
loop_
_entity.id
_entity.type
_entity.pdbx_description
1 polymer ?
#
loop_
_entity_poly.entity_id
_entity_poly.type
_entity_poly.pdbx_seq_one_letter_code
_entity_poly.pdbx_strand_id
1 'polypeptide(L)'
;MHSLLDSESIVSLRQEVKKNQLQFWQAVVLIGSFFSGLGIPLILQEILSFEYHSYKGTVGFAALRLYPEQREFYLYLLTLLIVPIMTSFGYFLWFNLAALQQKICAIPPSEQLKLTAFSYFIWFLVPLLLYAPYRNEDFLLSPIVFTLGLTFVGVNLVVPFFYKDYGEKRDLLLVHLGVFLLGACPGLFLLAMPGTPSSGPSGYPDPLNFPETYSFWIVLMTGALTWLIWLVFSHLVARRALRSSQEVLPRTALVFLPLAILPLETLSWAEYIQDGKATIWYQVPGHRAALILLTLIASLIIGIWAVYGLLHAARYPFLPTISDQKTTAHGQRTTDRPARLFSKIFFWGALPLLIYALFFQVNIQKDLDFFHEGEKLAPAQALLQGKSPYKEIFFIHGLFEDPGIALTGFKLFGKSVEGYRLLEAIVSPLAILSYYYLGLLCLPYEEALLLVGLILTGLFPVLSTDRVLIANLSLLFAVAYLRYERSLYLFITAFTAFLGFLVATDTGFAVIFAQIGLWLFMGFSQAKGEGTRSLSPWKPAFIYGSCLLMSSLPFILYLMKADALGSFFSTYREIFRAYDHWSSLPLKGFILGIHDQYEFWESYFIPLLILVTLIFLRFKPYPPRWRSEDWILVLLLFINIVYFKRGLDRSDAGHTLMGSHFGWILLLFLLTELIRADKKYALICLFLVGLLFIPTPTLREGKTTLPAQLEGFSRKNSIDITGRVSIPAPRLGQLFLPPEQADATLQMLQFFAERTRSDDYIWDFTNHGAFYFLTDRRNPTRYPQAYHIITEEQQREVIRDLQRHAPKFVIFRSQTHFDEMDGVDNYLRHYLLSDYLLHHYKPSAQVANFTLLEPGSIRTIEEPYRQYLFRPIDFGYVPFLWGRERYEQILSKDRMLMEWKLSEKPMVTDWAVEIDPELVTYLIVNMKADRGKRVQLFWTAHPKEFSRGNSLLFSLRSDGAFHPYIFRLSSLPGWVWVDKVTGLRLIPVDEGGSVELESIKLIQEVRNES
;
A
#
# COMPACT_ATOMS: atom_id res chain seq x y z
N MET A 1 39.73 13.78 -27.30
CA MET A 1 38.39 14.18 -27.79
C MET A 1 38.30 15.68 -28.08
N HIS A 2 38.75 16.56 -27.17
CA HIS A 2 38.75 18.01 -27.39
C HIS A 2 39.52 18.50 -28.63
N SER A 3 40.57 17.80 -29.08
CA SER A 3 41.31 18.11 -30.31
C SER A 3 40.60 17.70 -31.61
N LEU A 4 39.53 16.90 -31.52
CA LEU A 4 38.79 16.39 -32.68
C LEU A 4 37.50 17.16 -32.98
N LEU A 5 37.03 17.99 -32.05
CA LEU A 5 35.80 18.77 -32.21
C LEU A 5 36.16 20.23 -32.50
N ASP A 6 35.79 20.72 -33.68
CA ASP A 6 35.91 22.15 -33.98
C ASP A 6 34.97 22.95 -33.06
N SER A 7 35.51 24.02 -32.48
CA SER A 7 34.79 24.98 -31.65
C SER A 7 33.51 25.50 -32.33
N GLU A 8 33.50 25.65 -33.66
CA GLU A 8 32.31 26.13 -34.38
C GLU A 8 31.15 25.14 -34.36
N SER A 9 31.42 23.84 -34.50
CA SER A 9 30.38 22.79 -34.44
C SER A 9 29.75 22.71 -33.05
N ILE A 10 30.56 22.85 -31.99
CA ILE A 10 30.08 22.87 -30.60
C ILE A 10 29.20 24.10 -30.35
N VAL A 11 29.60 25.27 -30.85
CA VAL A 11 28.82 26.51 -30.69
C VAL A 11 27.50 26.42 -31.44
N SER A 12 27.51 25.91 -32.67
CA SER A 12 26.30 25.69 -33.47
C SER A 12 25.33 24.73 -32.77
N LEU A 13 25.79 23.59 -32.27
CA LEU A 13 24.96 22.65 -31.53
C LEU A 13 24.44 23.23 -30.22
N ARG A 14 25.25 23.98 -29.46
CA ARG A 14 24.78 24.66 -28.23
C ARG A 14 23.67 25.67 -28.52
N GLN A 15 23.77 26.42 -29.62
CA GLN A 15 22.73 27.34 -30.03
C GLN A 15 21.46 26.59 -30.44
N GLU A 16 21.60 25.46 -31.15
CA GLU A 16 20.48 24.62 -31.56
C GLU A 16 19.77 23.96 -30.38
N VAL A 17 20.53 23.39 -29.43
CA VAL A 17 20.02 22.79 -28.17
C VAL A 17 19.21 23.81 -27.35
N LYS A 18 19.55 25.10 -27.40
CA LYS A 18 18.79 26.16 -26.73
C LYS A 18 17.47 26.48 -27.43
N LYS A 19 17.25 26.05 -28.68
CA LYS A 19 15.98 26.25 -29.37
C LYS A 19 14.90 25.33 -28.80
N ASN A 20 13.69 25.88 -28.65
CA ASN A 20 12.54 25.17 -28.08
C ASN A 20 12.17 23.87 -28.81
N GLN A 21 12.60 23.68 -30.06
CA GLN A 21 12.32 22.48 -30.86
C GLN A 21 13.08 21.23 -30.38
N LEU A 22 14.15 21.37 -29.59
CA LEU A 22 14.98 20.25 -29.12
C LEU A 22 14.73 19.82 -27.67
N GLN A 23 13.86 20.52 -26.94
CA GLN A 23 13.52 20.21 -25.54
C GLN A 23 12.99 18.78 -25.35
N PHE A 24 12.18 18.29 -26.29
CA PHE A 24 11.67 16.91 -26.25
C PHE A 24 12.80 15.88 -26.30
N TRP A 25 13.76 16.06 -27.23
CA TRP A 25 14.87 15.14 -27.42
C TRP A 25 15.85 15.16 -26.24
N GLN A 26 16.02 16.32 -25.61
CA GLN A 26 16.73 16.41 -24.33
C GLN A 26 16.05 15.59 -23.24
N ALA A 27 14.71 15.64 -23.15
CA ALA A 27 13.96 14.83 -22.19
C ALA A 27 14.14 13.33 -22.46
N VAL A 28 14.06 12.88 -23.71
CA VAL A 28 14.31 11.46 -24.09
C VAL A 28 15.69 11.01 -23.61
N VAL A 29 16.72 11.81 -23.83
CA VAL A 29 18.09 11.51 -23.39
C VAL A 29 18.18 11.47 -21.87
N LEU A 30 17.60 12.46 -21.17
CA LEU A 30 17.63 12.51 -19.72
C LEU A 30 16.93 11.30 -19.09
N ILE A 31 15.76 10.93 -19.61
CA ILE A 31 15.00 9.76 -19.16
C ILE A 31 15.79 8.48 -19.50
N GLY A 32 16.39 8.37 -20.68
CA GLY A 32 17.09 7.14 -21.10
C GLY A 32 18.32 6.90 -20.24
N SER A 33 19.03 8.00 -19.97
CA SER A 33 20.17 8.04 -19.07
C SER A 33 19.77 7.79 -17.62
N PHE A 34 18.60 8.28 -17.18
CA PHE A 34 18.04 7.96 -15.87
C PHE A 34 17.80 6.47 -15.68
N PHE A 35 17.13 5.80 -16.65
CA PHE A 35 16.91 4.35 -16.58
C PHE A 35 18.22 3.55 -16.61
N SER A 36 19.20 4.00 -17.40
CA SER A 36 20.55 3.42 -17.33
C SER A 36 21.17 3.57 -15.94
N GLY A 37 20.95 4.73 -15.30
CA GLY A 37 21.39 5.03 -13.95
C GLY A 37 20.69 4.19 -12.88
N LEU A 38 19.44 3.77 -13.11
CA LEU A 38 18.73 2.82 -12.24
C LEU A 38 19.26 1.39 -12.40
N GLY A 39 19.72 1.02 -13.61
CA GLY A 39 20.31 -0.29 -13.88
C GLY A 39 21.64 -0.53 -13.13
N ILE A 40 22.37 0.53 -12.77
CA ILE A 40 23.67 0.39 -12.11
C ILE A 40 23.56 0.00 -10.62
N PRO A 41 22.74 0.64 -9.77
CA PRO A 41 22.46 0.15 -8.42
C PRO A 41 21.99 -1.32 -8.40
N LEU A 42 21.18 -1.71 -9.39
CA LEU A 42 20.74 -3.09 -9.61
C LEU A 42 21.88 -4.08 -9.86
N ILE A 43 22.97 -3.64 -10.50
CA ILE A 43 24.17 -4.46 -10.69
C ILE A 43 25.06 -4.38 -9.45
N LEU A 44 25.27 -3.18 -8.92
CA LEU A 44 26.14 -2.95 -7.78
C LEU A 44 25.64 -3.64 -6.51
N GLN A 45 24.34 -3.86 -6.34
CA GLN A 45 23.81 -4.58 -5.20
C GLN A 45 24.33 -6.02 -5.08
N GLU A 46 24.71 -6.67 -6.19
CA GLU A 46 25.26 -8.03 -6.19
C GLU A 46 26.74 -8.03 -5.78
N ILE A 47 27.40 -6.89 -5.96
CA ILE A 47 28.82 -6.69 -5.67
C ILE A 47 29.00 -6.13 -4.26
N LEU A 48 28.07 -5.30 -3.79
CA LEU A 48 28.09 -4.66 -2.49
C LEU A 48 27.53 -5.63 -1.43
N SER A 49 28.42 -6.15 -0.59
CA SER A 49 28.03 -6.81 0.65
C SER A 49 27.70 -5.76 1.70
N PHE A 50 26.52 -5.89 2.32
CA PHE A 50 26.13 -5.07 3.46
C PHE A 50 26.06 -5.96 4.69
N GLU A 51 26.72 -5.53 5.75
CA GLU A 51 26.57 -6.20 7.03
C GLU A 51 25.25 -5.76 7.67
N TYR A 52 24.45 -6.73 8.10
CA TYR A 52 23.29 -6.43 8.91
C TYR A 52 23.74 -5.93 10.28
N HIS A 53 23.22 -4.79 10.74
CA HIS A 53 23.40 -4.32 12.11
C HIS A 53 22.07 -4.53 12.85
N SER A 54 22.03 -5.39 13.87
CA SER A 54 20.79 -5.55 14.62
C SER A 54 20.60 -4.37 15.55
N TYR A 55 19.34 -4.09 15.83
CA TYR A 55 18.97 -3.22 16.92
C TYR A 55 18.78 -4.06 18.16
N LYS A 56 19.72 -3.94 19.10
CA LYS A 56 19.72 -4.65 20.38
C LYS A 56 18.33 -4.63 21.01
N GLY A 57 17.70 -5.79 21.13
CA GLY A 57 16.42 -5.94 21.82
C GLY A 57 15.22 -6.24 20.95
N THR A 58 15.28 -5.98 19.64
CA THR A 58 14.13 -6.14 18.75
C THR A 58 14.29 -7.38 17.87
N VAL A 59 13.25 -8.20 17.79
CA VAL A 59 13.23 -9.37 16.90
C VAL A 59 12.08 -9.23 15.92
N GLY A 60 12.43 -8.86 14.69
CA GLY A 60 11.50 -8.74 13.57
C GLY A 60 11.94 -9.59 12.38
N PHE A 61 11.20 -9.46 11.27
CA PHE A 61 11.47 -10.20 10.03
C PHE A 61 12.92 -10.01 9.52
N ALA A 62 13.46 -8.80 9.61
CA ALA A 62 14.81 -8.52 9.13
C ALA A 62 15.87 -9.31 9.89
N ALA A 63 15.73 -9.44 11.21
CA ALA A 63 16.59 -10.29 12.03
C ALA A 63 16.44 -11.78 11.64
N LEU A 64 15.21 -12.24 11.41
CA LEU A 64 14.93 -13.62 11.00
C LEU A 64 15.64 -14.00 9.69
N ARG A 65 15.73 -13.07 8.73
CA ARG A 65 16.31 -13.32 7.40
C ARG A 65 17.74 -12.82 7.21
N LEU A 66 18.39 -12.28 8.26
CA LEU A 66 19.66 -11.55 8.15
C LEU A 66 19.61 -10.45 7.07
N TYR A 67 18.46 -9.79 6.96
CA TYR A 67 18.20 -8.87 5.87
C TYR A 67 18.86 -7.52 6.17
N PRO A 68 19.92 -7.11 5.44
CA PRO A 68 20.61 -5.86 5.74
C PRO A 68 19.73 -4.68 5.34
N GLU A 69 18.89 -4.16 6.24
CA GLU A 69 18.04 -2.97 5.99
C GLU A 69 18.88 -1.77 5.49
N GLN A 70 20.13 -1.66 5.96
CA GLN A 70 21.08 -0.67 5.47
C GLN A 70 21.39 -0.81 3.98
N ARG A 71 21.39 -2.02 3.40
CA ARG A 71 21.58 -2.26 1.95
C ARG A 71 20.64 -1.39 1.16
N GLU A 72 19.41 -1.28 1.61
CA GLU A 72 18.38 -0.57 0.89
C GLU A 72 18.53 0.94 1.02
N PHE A 73 18.95 1.42 2.19
CA PHE A 73 19.23 2.83 2.41
C PHE A 73 20.45 3.25 1.59
N TYR A 74 21.50 2.43 1.57
CA TYR A 74 22.66 2.64 0.72
C TYR A 74 22.32 2.52 -0.75
N LEU A 75 21.51 1.56 -1.17
CA LEU A 75 21.04 1.47 -2.56
C LEU A 75 20.17 2.68 -2.92
N TYR A 76 19.37 3.20 -2.01
CA TYR A 76 18.62 4.44 -2.19
C TYR A 76 19.56 5.64 -2.33
N LEU A 77 20.55 5.82 -1.44
CA LEU A 77 21.56 6.87 -1.54
C LEU A 77 22.41 6.74 -2.81
N LEU A 78 22.81 5.53 -3.15
CA LEU A 78 23.56 5.19 -4.35
C LEU A 78 22.71 5.50 -5.59
N THR A 79 21.41 5.20 -5.56
CA THR A 79 20.46 5.60 -6.60
C THR A 79 20.37 7.12 -6.68
N LEU A 80 20.21 7.82 -5.55
CA LEU A 80 20.18 9.28 -5.49
C LEU A 80 21.46 9.94 -6.02
N LEU A 81 22.61 9.25 -5.98
CA LEU A 81 23.89 9.74 -6.48
C LEU A 81 24.15 9.33 -7.94
N ILE A 82 24.06 8.03 -8.24
CA ILE A 82 24.38 7.44 -9.54
C ILE A 82 23.39 7.93 -10.58
N VAL A 83 22.11 8.02 -10.26
CA VAL A 83 21.11 8.46 -11.23
C VAL A 83 21.43 9.87 -11.76
N PRO A 84 21.62 10.92 -10.94
CA PRO A 84 22.01 12.23 -11.45
C PRO A 84 23.33 12.23 -12.23
N ILE A 85 24.32 11.45 -11.79
CA ILE A 85 25.61 11.33 -12.47
C ILE A 85 25.41 10.71 -13.86
N MET A 86 24.69 9.60 -13.95
CA MET A 86 24.42 8.89 -15.21
C MET A 86 23.51 9.70 -16.13
N THR A 87 22.51 10.39 -15.58
CA THR A 87 21.68 11.33 -16.34
C THR A 87 22.52 12.46 -16.95
N SER A 88 23.44 13.03 -16.17
CA SER A 88 24.35 14.09 -16.64
C SER A 88 25.37 13.56 -17.65
N PHE A 89 25.91 12.37 -17.42
CA PHE A 89 26.86 11.70 -18.30
C PHE A 89 26.22 11.34 -19.63
N GLY A 90 25.02 10.75 -19.63
CA GLY A 90 24.30 10.42 -20.85
C GLY A 90 23.87 11.67 -21.63
N TYR A 91 23.49 12.75 -20.95
CA TYR A 91 23.29 14.04 -21.62
C TYR A 91 24.57 14.56 -22.28
N PHE A 92 25.71 14.50 -21.58
CA PHE A 92 27.00 14.87 -22.13
C PHE A 92 27.40 13.99 -23.32
N LEU A 93 27.21 12.67 -23.21
CA LEU A 93 27.52 11.70 -24.24
C LEU A 93 26.67 11.93 -25.50
N TRP A 94 25.36 12.14 -25.34
CA TRP A 94 24.46 12.53 -26.43
C TRP A 94 24.95 13.77 -27.18
N PHE A 95 25.30 14.84 -26.46
CA PHE A 95 25.76 16.08 -27.08
C PHE A 95 27.06 15.89 -27.88
N ASN A 96 28.03 15.17 -27.30
CA ASN A 96 29.32 14.94 -27.97
C ASN A 96 29.23 13.96 -29.14
N LEU A 97 28.38 12.93 -29.06
CA LEU A 97 28.12 12.01 -30.17
C LEU A 97 27.43 12.73 -31.32
N ALA A 98 26.45 13.60 -31.04
CA ALA A 98 25.81 14.41 -32.07
C ALA A 98 26.82 15.34 -32.76
N ALA A 99 27.75 15.96 -32.00
CA ALA A 99 28.83 16.78 -32.54
C ALA A 99 29.81 15.99 -33.42
N LEU A 100 30.20 14.79 -32.98
CA LEU A 100 31.07 13.92 -33.76
C LEU A 100 30.40 13.47 -35.06
N GLN A 101 29.13 13.05 -34.99
CA GLN A 101 28.40 12.61 -36.17
C GLN A 101 28.09 13.75 -37.15
N GLN A 102 27.82 14.96 -36.65
CA GLN A 102 27.67 16.13 -37.52
C GLN A 102 28.93 16.35 -38.36
N LYS A 103 30.11 16.21 -37.74
CA LYS A 103 31.40 16.34 -38.43
C LYS A 103 31.61 15.26 -39.49
N ILE A 104 31.14 14.04 -39.25
CA ILE A 104 31.34 12.90 -40.15
C ILE A 104 30.32 12.90 -41.30
N CYS A 105 29.06 13.20 -41.01
CA CYS A 105 27.94 12.97 -41.94
C CYS A 105 27.43 14.25 -42.63
N ALA A 106 27.89 15.44 -42.23
CA ALA A 106 27.45 16.74 -42.76
C ALA A 106 25.92 16.97 -42.72
N ILE A 107 25.23 16.31 -41.79
CA ILE A 107 23.78 16.45 -41.57
C ILE A 107 23.51 17.71 -40.70
N PRO A 108 22.37 18.40 -40.88
CA PRO A 108 22.01 19.53 -40.04
C PRO A 108 22.04 19.19 -38.53
N PRO A 109 22.58 20.08 -37.67
CA PRO A 109 22.76 19.83 -36.25
C PRO A 109 21.48 19.40 -35.53
N SER A 110 20.34 19.96 -35.93
CA SER A 110 19.03 19.63 -35.35
C SER A 110 18.61 18.18 -35.63
N GLU A 111 18.77 17.68 -36.86
CA GLU A 111 18.44 16.28 -37.21
C GLU A 111 19.39 15.29 -36.52
N GLN A 112 20.68 15.65 -36.40
CA GLN A 112 21.66 14.80 -35.71
C GLN A 112 21.36 14.63 -34.22
N LEU A 113 20.95 15.71 -33.55
CA LEU A 113 20.54 15.69 -32.15
C LEU A 113 19.30 14.81 -31.93
N LYS A 114 18.34 14.82 -32.87
CA LYS A 114 17.16 13.93 -32.82
C LYS A 114 17.55 12.47 -32.99
N LEU A 115 18.36 12.16 -34.01
CA LEU A 115 18.79 10.81 -34.34
C LEU A 115 19.58 10.19 -33.18
N THR A 116 20.50 10.97 -32.58
CA THR A 116 21.29 10.53 -31.42
C THR A 116 20.43 10.40 -30.16
N ALA A 117 19.43 11.26 -29.96
CA ALA A 117 18.52 11.13 -28.82
C ALA A 117 17.66 9.86 -28.94
N PHE A 118 17.32 9.47 -30.17
CA PHE A 118 16.50 8.29 -30.41
C PHE A 118 17.19 6.98 -29.99
N SER A 119 18.52 6.89 -30.05
CA SER A 119 19.23 5.71 -29.53
C SER A 119 19.10 5.54 -28.01
N TYR A 120 18.71 6.59 -27.28
CA TYR A 120 18.48 6.52 -25.83
C TYR A 120 17.18 5.79 -25.44
N PHE A 121 16.24 5.57 -26.38
CA PHE A 121 15.07 4.71 -26.12
C PHE A 121 15.46 3.27 -25.79
N ILE A 122 16.55 2.75 -26.37
CA ILE A 122 17.06 1.40 -26.07
C ILE A 122 17.48 1.31 -24.59
N TRP A 123 17.93 2.41 -24.00
CA TRP A 123 18.36 2.47 -22.61
C TRP A 123 17.19 2.37 -21.62
N PHE A 124 15.94 2.61 -22.06
CA PHE A 124 14.74 2.30 -21.27
C PHE A 124 14.58 0.80 -21.00
N LEU A 125 15.10 -0.03 -21.90
CA LEU A 125 14.99 -1.47 -21.82
C LEU A 125 16.14 -2.07 -21.00
N VAL A 126 17.20 -1.32 -20.68
CA VAL A 126 18.37 -1.84 -19.95
C VAL A 126 18.00 -2.45 -18.59
N PRO A 127 17.17 -1.82 -17.73
CA PRO A 127 16.72 -2.47 -16.49
C PRO A 127 15.96 -3.78 -16.73
N LEU A 128 15.12 -3.83 -17.78
CA LEU A 128 14.36 -5.03 -18.16
C LEU A 128 15.26 -6.14 -18.75
N LEU A 129 16.29 -5.76 -19.51
CA LEU A 129 17.24 -6.69 -20.12
C LEU A 129 18.25 -7.26 -19.11
N LEU A 130 18.67 -6.45 -18.13
CA LEU A 130 19.48 -6.91 -16.99
C LEU A 130 18.69 -7.83 -16.04
N TYR A 131 17.36 -7.73 -16.06
CA TYR A 131 16.45 -8.55 -15.27
C TYR A 131 16.15 -9.93 -15.90
N ALA A 132 16.08 -10.02 -17.23
CA ALA A 132 15.68 -11.24 -17.95
C ALA A 132 16.47 -12.53 -17.60
N PRO A 133 17.78 -12.51 -17.27
CA PRO A 133 18.53 -13.72 -16.92
C PRO A 133 18.14 -14.35 -15.56
N TYR A 134 17.38 -13.67 -14.70
CA TYR A 134 17.07 -14.13 -13.34
C TYR A 134 15.87 -15.09 -13.23
N ARG A 135 15.07 -15.26 -14.29
CA ARG A 135 14.09 -16.35 -14.39
C ARG A 135 14.65 -17.40 -15.33
N ASN A 136 15.18 -18.49 -14.77
CA ASN A 136 15.66 -19.67 -15.50
C ASN A 136 14.57 -20.42 -16.32
N GLU A 137 13.40 -19.82 -16.55
CA GLU A 137 12.31 -20.40 -17.32
C GLU A 137 11.80 -19.35 -18.33
N ASP A 138 11.98 -19.65 -19.62
CA ASP A 138 11.55 -18.91 -20.82
C ASP A 138 12.34 -17.67 -21.25
N PHE A 139 13.53 -17.94 -21.81
CA PHE A 139 14.44 -17.03 -22.52
C PHE A 139 13.86 -16.36 -23.81
N LEU A 140 12.55 -16.49 -24.07
CA LEU A 140 11.88 -16.01 -25.28
C LEU A 140 11.47 -14.52 -25.24
N LEU A 141 11.46 -13.87 -24.07
CA LEU A 141 11.04 -12.46 -23.97
C LEU A 141 12.08 -11.46 -24.51
N SER A 142 13.37 -11.77 -24.41
CA SER A 142 14.47 -10.87 -24.84
C SER A 142 14.46 -10.61 -26.36
N PRO A 143 14.36 -11.64 -27.22
CA PRO A 143 14.19 -11.44 -28.67
C PRO A 143 12.90 -10.71 -29.01
N ILE A 144 11.79 -10.93 -28.28
CA ILE A 144 10.50 -10.27 -28.53
C ILE A 144 10.56 -8.78 -28.16
N VAL A 145 11.18 -8.42 -27.04
CA VAL A 145 11.40 -7.01 -26.65
C VAL A 145 12.37 -6.31 -27.59
N PHE A 146 13.41 -7.00 -28.04
CA PHE A 146 14.35 -6.50 -29.05
C PHE A 146 13.68 -6.33 -30.42
N THR A 147 12.81 -7.28 -30.81
CA THR A 147 12.03 -7.25 -32.06
C THR A 147 10.92 -6.21 -32.00
N LEU A 148 10.23 -6.04 -30.87
CA LEU A 148 9.24 -4.97 -30.66
C LEU A 148 9.90 -3.59 -30.60
N GLY A 149 11.10 -3.48 -30.03
CA GLY A 149 11.93 -2.27 -30.12
C GLY A 149 12.26 -1.94 -31.57
N LEU A 150 12.81 -2.90 -32.33
CA LEU A 150 13.11 -2.72 -33.76
C LEU A 150 11.87 -2.48 -34.63
N THR A 151 10.74 -3.12 -34.32
CA THR A 151 9.47 -2.97 -35.04
C THR A 151 8.80 -1.65 -34.68
N PHE A 152 8.89 -1.17 -33.44
CA PHE A 152 8.39 0.14 -33.03
C PHE A 152 9.24 1.28 -33.62
N VAL A 153 10.56 1.09 -33.68
CA VAL A 153 11.48 1.97 -34.41
C VAL A 153 11.17 1.95 -35.91
N GLY A 154 10.93 0.78 -36.50
CA GLY A 154 10.55 0.64 -37.92
C GLY A 154 9.18 1.27 -38.24
N VAL A 155 8.15 1.01 -37.44
CA VAL A 155 6.79 1.55 -37.63
C VAL A 155 6.78 3.07 -37.43
N ASN A 156 7.52 3.62 -36.47
CA ASN A 156 7.57 5.08 -36.27
C ASN A 156 8.52 5.82 -37.20
N LEU A 157 9.40 5.12 -37.93
CA LEU A 157 10.18 5.72 -39.03
C LEU A 157 9.40 5.65 -40.36
N VAL A 158 8.60 4.60 -40.57
CA VAL A 158 7.85 4.37 -41.81
C VAL A 158 6.49 5.08 -41.82
N VAL A 159 5.79 5.17 -40.69
CA VAL A 159 4.47 5.81 -40.61
C VAL A 159 4.54 7.32 -40.91
N PRO A 160 5.47 8.13 -40.36
CA PRO A 160 5.61 9.54 -40.74
C PRO A 160 5.99 9.75 -42.21
N PHE A 161 6.67 8.77 -42.82
CA PHE A 161 7.05 8.77 -44.24
C PHE A 161 5.83 8.60 -45.15
N PHE A 162 4.78 7.89 -44.69
CA PHE A 162 3.48 7.80 -45.38
C PHE A 162 2.45 8.86 -44.92
N TYR A 163 2.69 9.58 -43.82
CA TYR A 163 1.74 10.52 -43.20
C TYR A 163 1.91 11.99 -43.62
N LYS A 164 2.85 12.29 -44.52
CA LYS A 164 3.13 13.66 -44.97
C LYS A 164 2.03 14.24 -45.88
N ASP A 165 1.17 13.40 -46.45
CA ASP A 165 0.19 13.82 -47.49
C ASP A 165 -1.27 13.93 -47.03
N TYR A 166 -1.61 13.66 -45.76
CA TYR A 166 -3.00 13.80 -45.28
C TYR A 166 -3.16 14.90 -44.23
N GLY A 167 -3.78 16.00 -44.66
CA GLY A 167 -4.08 17.21 -43.89
C GLY A 167 -5.26 17.09 -42.92
N GLU A 168 -5.22 17.96 -41.89
CA GLU A 168 -6.23 18.50 -40.96
C GLU A 168 -7.43 17.67 -40.41
N LYS A 169 -7.71 16.44 -40.86
CA LYS A 169 -8.83 15.62 -40.33
C LYS A 169 -8.37 14.54 -39.32
N ARG A 170 -7.36 14.85 -38.51
CA ARG A 170 -6.59 13.87 -37.71
C ARG A 170 -7.27 13.36 -36.43
N ASP A 171 -8.23 14.07 -35.86
CA ASP A 171 -8.73 13.72 -34.50
C ASP A 171 -9.88 12.71 -34.48
N LEU A 172 -10.63 12.53 -35.57
CA LEU A 172 -11.88 11.77 -35.53
C LEU A 172 -11.65 10.25 -35.48
N LEU A 173 -10.68 9.73 -36.24
CA LEU A 173 -10.42 8.28 -36.33
C LEU A 173 -10.00 7.68 -34.98
N LEU A 174 -9.15 8.39 -34.23
CA LEU A 174 -8.72 7.99 -32.89
C LEU A 174 -9.89 7.95 -31.90
N VAL A 175 -10.83 8.89 -32.02
CA VAL A 175 -12.05 8.92 -31.19
C VAL A 175 -12.99 7.77 -31.58
N HIS A 176 -13.19 7.49 -32.87
CA HIS A 176 -14.00 6.35 -33.32
C HIS A 176 -13.41 5.01 -32.87
N LEU A 177 -12.09 4.84 -32.99
CA LEU A 177 -11.39 3.63 -32.55
C LEU A 177 -11.45 3.50 -31.02
N GLY A 178 -11.25 4.59 -30.28
CA GLY A 178 -11.39 4.62 -28.83
C GLY A 178 -12.77 4.18 -28.36
N VAL A 179 -13.84 4.71 -28.97
CA VAL A 179 -15.22 4.34 -28.61
C VAL A 179 -15.55 2.89 -29.00
N PHE A 180 -15.06 2.42 -30.15
CA PHE A 180 -15.24 1.03 -30.56
C PHE A 180 -14.52 0.06 -29.60
N LEU A 181 -13.26 0.34 -29.25
CA LEU A 181 -12.50 -0.45 -28.28
C LEU A 181 -13.16 -0.42 -26.89
N LEU A 182 -13.74 0.71 -26.50
CA LEU A 182 -14.53 0.83 -25.29
C LEU A 182 -15.83 0.03 -25.33
N GLY A 183 -16.49 -0.04 -26.47
CA GLY A 183 -17.64 -0.91 -26.69
C GLY A 183 -17.28 -2.40 -26.71
N ALA A 184 -16.06 -2.72 -27.13
CA ALA A 184 -15.54 -4.08 -27.16
C ALA A 184 -15.18 -4.58 -25.75
N CYS A 185 -14.90 -3.69 -24.79
CA CYS A 185 -14.66 -4.03 -23.39
C CYS A 185 -15.83 -4.78 -22.73
N PRO A 186 -17.12 -4.36 -22.86
CA PRO A 186 -18.28 -5.15 -22.45
C PRO A 186 -18.36 -6.55 -23.06
N GLY A 187 -17.97 -6.73 -24.33
CA GLY A 187 -17.95 -8.07 -24.92
C GLY A 187 -16.76 -8.89 -24.45
N LEU A 188 -15.59 -8.29 -24.22
CA LEU A 188 -14.46 -8.97 -23.55
C LEU A 188 -14.82 -9.34 -22.11
N PHE A 189 -15.62 -8.50 -21.44
CA PHE A 189 -16.17 -8.75 -20.12
C PHE A 189 -17.16 -9.91 -20.11
N LEU A 190 -18.08 -9.99 -21.08
CA LEU A 190 -18.99 -11.12 -21.23
C LEU A 190 -18.26 -12.45 -21.49
N LEU A 191 -17.03 -12.42 -22.03
CA LEU A 191 -16.21 -13.61 -22.25
C LEU A 191 -15.27 -13.96 -21.12
N ALA A 192 -14.82 -12.96 -20.38
CA ALA A 192 -13.95 -13.14 -19.23
C ALA A 192 -14.75 -13.35 -17.93
N MET A 193 -16.09 -13.27 -17.97
CA MET A 193 -16.94 -13.79 -16.91
C MET A 193 -16.65 -15.29 -16.72
N PRO A 194 -16.37 -15.76 -15.50
CA PRO A 194 -16.14 -17.17 -15.26
C PRO A 194 -17.45 -17.95 -15.49
N GLY A 195 -17.57 -18.54 -16.68
CA GLY A 195 -18.51 -19.63 -16.98
C GLY A 195 -17.97 -21.00 -16.55
N THR A 196 -17.11 -21.05 -15.52
CA THR A 196 -16.54 -22.30 -15.01
C THR A 196 -17.08 -22.61 -13.62
N PRO A 197 -17.84 -23.70 -13.44
CA PRO A 197 -17.95 -24.32 -12.13
C PRO A 197 -16.53 -24.75 -11.75
N SER A 198 -16.00 -24.22 -10.64
CA SER A 198 -14.87 -24.86 -9.96
C SER A 198 -15.22 -26.34 -9.82
N SER A 199 -14.34 -27.22 -10.28
CA SER A 199 -14.43 -28.68 -10.22
C SER A 199 -15.00 -29.18 -8.89
N GLY A 200 -16.32 -29.25 -8.79
CA GLY A 200 -17.03 -29.98 -7.76
C GLY A 200 -17.03 -31.46 -8.15
N PRO A 201 -16.90 -32.41 -7.21
CA PRO A 201 -16.76 -33.84 -7.53
C PRO A 201 -17.99 -34.52 -8.18
N SER A 202 -19.03 -33.78 -8.58
CA SER A 202 -20.28 -34.37 -9.06
C SER A 202 -20.41 -34.25 -10.58
N GLY A 203 -20.21 -35.39 -11.28
CA GLY A 203 -20.25 -35.51 -12.75
C GLY A 203 -21.61 -35.24 -13.39
N TYR A 204 -22.00 -33.97 -13.50
CA TYR A 204 -23.04 -33.49 -14.40
C TYR A 204 -22.42 -32.94 -15.71
N PRO A 205 -23.07 -33.14 -16.88
CA PRO A 205 -22.58 -32.59 -18.15
C PRO A 205 -22.70 -31.06 -18.18
N ASP A 206 -21.59 -30.40 -18.54
CA ASP A 206 -21.44 -28.95 -18.70
C ASP A 206 -22.43 -28.35 -19.71
N PRO A 207 -23.29 -27.38 -19.34
CA PRO A 207 -24.23 -26.79 -20.28
C PRO A 207 -23.73 -25.56 -21.06
N LEU A 208 -22.52 -25.02 -20.85
CA LEU A 208 -22.11 -23.76 -21.51
C LEU A 208 -20.63 -23.69 -21.91
N ASN A 209 -20.16 -24.62 -22.74
CA ASN A 209 -18.98 -24.36 -23.58
C ASN A 209 -19.42 -23.47 -24.76
N PHE A 210 -19.19 -22.16 -24.67
CA PHE A 210 -19.30 -21.28 -25.83
C PHE A 210 -18.19 -21.65 -26.82
N PRO A 211 -18.50 -22.01 -28.08
CA PRO A 211 -17.48 -22.20 -29.10
C PRO A 211 -16.67 -20.92 -29.27
N GLU A 212 -15.34 -21.03 -29.42
CA GLU A 212 -14.39 -19.89 -29.55
C GLU A 212 -14.82 -18.85 -30.61
N THR A 213 -15.63 -19.26 -31.58
CA THR A 213 -16.19 -18.41 -32.62
C THR A 213 -17.22 -17.40 -32.10
N TYR A 214 -18.05 -17.73 -31.10
CA TYR A 214 -19.03 -16.79 -30.54
C TYR A 214 -18.38 -15.69 -29.72
N SER A 215 -17.20 -15.96 -29.17
CA SER A 215 -16.42 -15.03 -28.37
C SER A 215 -16.05 -13.79 -29.16
N PHE A 216 -15.41 -13.99 -30.29
CA PHE A 216 -15.05 -12.92 -31.20
C PHE A 216 -16.26 -12.06 -31.61
N TRP A 217 -17.40 -12.69 -31.91
CA TRP A 217 -18.62 -11.98 -32.31
C TRP A 217 -19.27 -11.18 -31.18
N ILE A 218 -19.23 -11.65 -29.94
CA ILE A 218 -19.76 -10.90 -28.77
C ILE A 218 -18.95 -9.62 -28.54
N VAL A 219 -17.62 -9.69 -28.62
CA VAL A 219 -16.70 -8.53 -28.55
C VAL A 219 -16.96 -7.56 -29.69
N LEU A 220 -17.07 -8.07 -30.91
CA LEU A 220 -17.27 -7.24 -32.09
C LEU A 220 -18.66 -6.57 -32.09
N MET A 221 -19.70 -7.30 -31.69
CA MET A 221 -21.09 -6.80 -31.65
C MET A 221 -21.29 -5.75 -30.55
N THR A 222 -20.72 -5.96 -29.36
CA THR A 222 -20.76 -4.96 -28.28
C THR A 222 -19.94 -3.71 -28.64
N GLY A 223 -18.76 -3.89 -29.26
CA GLY A 223 -17.97 -2.81 -29.88
C GLY A 223 -18.77 -1.99 -30.88
N ALA A 224 -19.40 -2.67 -31.83
CA ALA A 224 -20.20 -2.04 -32.88
C ALA A 224 -21.47 -1.37 -32.34
N LEU A 225 -22.15 -1.98 -31.37
CA LEU A 225 -23.39 -1.45 -30.80
C LEU A 225 -23.14 -0.20 -29.97
N THR A 226 -22.14 -0.20 -29.09
CA THR A 226 -21.74 0.98 -28.31
C THR A 226 -21.28 2.11 -29.23
N TRP A 227 -20.52 1.78 -30.27
CA TRP A 227 -20.11 2.76 -31.29
C TRP A 227 -21.30 3.36 -32.03
N LEU A 228 -22.27 2.54 -32.45
CA LEU A 228 -23.48 2.98 -33.14
C LEU A 228 -24.34 3.87 -32.23
N ILE A 229 -24.56 3.47 -30.98
CA ILE A 229 -25.32 4.24 -29.98
C ILE A 229 -24.65 5.59 -29.75
N TRP A 230 -23.33 5.61 -29.56
CA TRP A 230 -22.58 6.85 -29.38
C TRP A 230 -22.68 7.77 -30.61
N LEU A 231 -22.61 7.24 -31.84
CA LEU A 231 -22.74 8.05 -33.06
C LEU A 231 -24.13 8.67 -33.21
N VAL A 232 -25.18 7.87 -33.05
CA VAL A 232 -26.57 8.34 -33.13
C VAL A 232 -26.81 9.41 -32.07
N PHE A 233 -26.35 9.15 -30.85
CA PHE A 233 -26.49 10.09 -29.75
C PHE A 233 -25.74 11.40 -29.98
N SER A 234 -24.47 11.32 -30.39
CA SER A 234 -23.64 12.49 -30.67
C SER A 234 -24.23 13.34 -31.79
N HIS A 235 -24.84 12.69 -32.79
CA HIS A 235 -25.54 13.38 -33.87
C HIS A 235 -26.78 14.13 -33.36
N LEU A 236 -27.60 13.50 -32.52
CA LEU A 236 -28.80 14.12 -31.94
C LEU A 236 -28.44 15.31 -31.04
N VAL A 237 -27.40 15.16 -30.22
CA VAL A 237 -26.89 16.25 -29.38
C VAL A 237 -26.32 17.37 -30.24
N ALA A 238 -25.53 17.07 -31.27
CA ALA A 238 -24.95 18.09 -32.15
C ALA A 238 -26.04 18.93 -32.84
N ARG A 239 -27.10 18.27 -33.34
CA ARG A 239 -28.25 18.97 -33.92
C ARG A 239 -28.97 19.85 -32.90
N ARG A 240 -29.20 19.35 -31.68
CA ARG A 240 -29.97 20.08 -30.66
C ARG A 240 -29.17 21.22 -30.01
N ALA A 241 -27.87 21.05 -29.85
CA ALA A 241 -26.95 22.06 -29.32
C ALA A 241 -26.53 23.09 -30.37
N LEU A 242 -26.91 22.92 -31.65
CA LEU A 242 -26.45 23.71 -32.80
C LEU A 242 -24.92 23.76 -32.88
N ARG A 243 -24.29 22.60 -32.69
CA ARG A 243 -22.82 22.42 -32.67
C ARG A 243 -22.40 21.44 -33.76
N SER A 244 -21.16 21.53 -34.21
CA SER A 244 -20.62 20.55 -35.15
C SER A 244 -20.52 19.18 -34.45
N SER A 245 -20.83 18.11 -35.18
CA SER A 245 -20.65 16.74 -34.67
C SER A 245 -19.22 16.48 -34.22
N GLN A 246 -18.23 17.13 -34.84
CA GLN A 246 -16.82 17.04 -34.47
C GLN A 246 -16.52 17.58 -33.06
N GLU A 247 -17.25 18.61 -32.59
CA GLU A 247 -17.07 19.15 -31.24
C GLU A 247 -17.78 18.29 -30.18
N VAL A 248 -18.82 17.56 -30.59
CA VAL A 248 -19.70 16.80 -29.70
C VAL A 248 -19.22 15.37 -29.51
N LEU A 249 -18.73 14.71 -30.57
CA LEU A 249 -18.28 13.32 -30.56
C LEU A 249 -17.27 12.99 -29.43
N PRO A 250 -16.17 13.76 -29.25
CA PRO A 250 -15.18 13.43 -28.22
C PRO A 250 -15.74 13.60 -26.80
N ARG A 251 -16.60 14.61 -26.60
CA ARG A 251 -17.19 14.92 -25.28
C ARG A 251 -18.27 13.91 -24.90
N THR A 252 -19.05 13.42 -25.86
CA THR A 252 -20.00 12.32 -25.63
C THR A 252 -19.27 11.02 -25.33
N ALA A 253 -18.14 10.72 -25.99
CA ALA A 253 -17.35 9.52 -25.71
C ALA A 253 -16.87 9.48 -24.24
N LEU A 254 -16.34 10.61 -23.74
CA LEU A 254 -15.90 10.77 -22.35
C LEU A 254 -17.03 10.58 -21.31
N VAL A 255 -18.26 10.93 -21.68
CA VAL A 255 -19.43 10.81 -20.79
C VAL A 255 -20.05 9.41 -20.82
N PHE A 256 -20.09 8.76 -21.98
CA PHE A 256 -20.64 7.41 -22.08
C PHE A 256 -19.74 6.38 -21.40
N LEU A 257 -18.45 6.66 -21.23
CA LEU A 257 -17.49 5.76 -20.63
C LEU A 257 -17.86 5.34 -19.18
N PRO A 258 -18.07 6.25 -18.21
CA PRO A 258 -18.46 5.87 -16.85
C PRO A 258 -19.91 5.36 -16.77
N LEU A 259 -20.79 5.89 -17.61
CA LEU A 259 -22.23 5.61 -17.55
C LEU A 259 -22.63 4.28 -18.19
N ALA A 260 -21.81 3.74 -19.09
CA ALA A 260 -21.99 2.38 -19.62
C ALA A 260 -21.67 1.29 -18.59
N ILE A 261 -20.91 1.62 -17.54
CA ILE A 261 -20.58 0.70 -16.45
C ILE A 261 -21.78 0.50 -15.52
N LEU A 262 -22.60 1.54 -15.32
CA LEU A 262 -23.76 1.48 -14.42
C LEU A 262 -24.76 0.36 -14.74
N PRO A 263 -25.22 0.16 -16.00
CA PRO A 263 -26.07 -0.98 -16.34
C PRO A 263 -25.38 -2.34 -16.13
N LEU A 264 -24.06 -2.43 -16.35
CA LEU A 264 -23.27 -3.65 -16.10
C LEU A 264 -23.17 -3.96 -14.61
N GLU A 265 -23.10 -2.93 -13.79
CA GLU A 265 -23.11 -3.04 -12.33
C GLU A 265 -24.50 -3.41 -11.80
N THR A 266 -25.59 -2.81 -12.31
CA THR A 266 -26.95 -3.23 -11.92
C THR A 266 -27.22 -4.71 -12.22
N LEU A 267 -26.62 -5.25 -13.29
CA LEU A 267 -26.67 -6.69 -13.59
C LEU A 267 -25.96 -7.53 -12.52
N SER A 268 -24.94 -6.98 -11.86
CA SER A 268 -24.13 -7.65 -10.86
C SER A 268 -24.66 -7.49 -9.42
N TRP A 269 -25.56 -6.54 -9.16
CA TRP A 269 -26.26 -6.38 -7.87
C TRP A 269 -27.41 -7.41 -7.66
N ALA A 270 -27.64 -8.32 -8.63
CA ALA A 270 -28.84 -9.14 -8.70
C ALA A 270 -28.76 -10.51 -8.02
N GLU A 271 -27.69 -10.81 -7.27
CA GLU A 271 -27.46 -12.11 -6.65
C GLU A 271 -27.40 -12.00 -5.12
N TYR A 272 -28.52 -12.28 -4.47
CA TYR A 272 -28.59 -12.55 -3.03
C TYR A 272 -28.67 -14.06 -2.84
N ILE A 273 -27.62 -14.65 -2.26
CA ILE A 273 -27.50 -16.09 -2.00
C ILE A 273 -27.80 -16.34 -0.53
N GLN A 274 -28.82 -17.14 -0.26
CA GLN A 274 -29.15 -17.64 1.06
C GLN A 274 -29.33 -19.16 0.98
N ASP A 275 -28.60 -19.89 1.79
CA ASP A 275 -28.61 -21.36 1.85
C ASP A 275 -28.16 -22.04 0.54
N GLY A 276 -27.21 -21.44 -0.18
CA GLY A 276 -26.62 -21.98 -1.41
C GLY A 276 -27.60 -21.93 -2.58
N LYS A 277 -28.75 -21.29 -2.36
CA LYS A 277 -29.77 -20.96 -3.34
C LYS A 277 -29.81 -19.46 -3.42
N ALA A 278 -29.72 -18.94 -4.63
CA ALA A 278 -29.99 -17.53 -4.82
C ALA A 278 -31.48 -17.28 -4.55
N THR A 279 -31.80 -16.79 -3.35
CA THR A 279 -33.16 -16.61 -2.82
C THR A 279 -33.85 -15.38 -3.41
N ILE A 280 -33.07 -14.43 -3.93
CA ILE A 280 -33.59 -13.36 -4.79
C ILE A 280 -32.90 -13.47 -6.15
N TRP A 281 -33.28 -14.50 -6.91
CA TRP A 281 -33.52 -14.20 -8.32
C TRP A 281 -34.78 -13.33 -8.32
N TYR A 282 -34.76 -12.14 -8.91
CA TYR A 282 -35.98 -11.56 -9.43
C TYR A 282 -36.56 -12.58 -10.44
N GLN A 283 -37.29 -13.60 -9.95
CA GLN A 283 -37.81 -14.72 -10.74
C GLN A 283 -38.89 -14.28 -11.72
N VAL A 284 -39.27 -13.01 -11.68
CA VAL A 284 -40.09 -12.36 -12.69
C VAL A 284 -39.13 -11.66 -13.66
N PRO A 285 -38.90 -12.20 -14.88
CA PRO A 285 -38.06 -11.58 -15.91
C PRO A 285 -38.37 -10.08 -16.12
N GLY A 286 -39.62 -9.68 -15.89
CA GLY A 286 -40.08 -8.29 -15.95
C GLY A 286 -39.41 -7.34 -14.95
N HIS A 287 -39.05 -7.77 -13.74
CA HIS A 287 -38.41 -6.89 -12.75
C HIS A 287 -36.92 -6.67 -13.08
N ARG A 288 -36.20 -7.69 -13.57
CA ARG A 288 -34.84 -7.52 -14.10
C ARG A 288 -34.83 -6.60 -15.30
N ALA A 289 -35.72 -6.87 -16.27
CA ALA A 289 -35.86 -6.01 -17.43
C ALA A 289 -36.22 -4.58 -17.02
N ALA A 290 -37.10 -4.38 -16.03
CA ALA A 290 -37.45 -3.07 -15.52
C ALA A 290 -36.30 -2.36 -14.78
N LEU A 291 -35.52 -3.07 -13.95
CA LEU A 291 -34.38 -2.48 -13.23
C LEU A 291 -33.24 -2.13 -14.19
N ILE A 292 -32.90 -3.03 -15.12
CA ILE A 292 -31.94 -2.78 -16.21
C ILE A 292 -32.42 -1.62 -17.07
N LEU A 293 -33.70 -1.58 -17.43
CA LEU A 293 -34.28 -0.49 -18.20
C LEU A 293 -34.27 0.82 -17.41
N LEU A 294 -34.55 0.81 -16.10
CA LEU A 294 -34.50 1.98 -15.24
C LEU A 294 -33.07 2.49 -15.08
N THR A 295 -32.07 1.61 -14.92
CA THR A 295 -30.65 2.03 -14.88
C THR A 295 -30.17 2.49 -16.25
N LEU A 296 -30.59 1.86 -17.35
CA LEU A 296 -30.29 2.33 -18.70
C LEU A 296 -30.93 3.70 -18.96
N ILE A 297 -32.18 3.90 -18.55
CA ILE A 297 -32.87 5.18 -18.64
C ILE A 297 -32.18 6.21 -17.75
N ALA A 298 -31.83 5.88 -16.51
CA ALA A 298 -31.09 6.77 -15.61
C ALA A 298 -29.72 7.12 -16.18
N SER A 299 -28.97 6.15 -16.70
CA SER A 299 -27.66 6.34 -17.33
C SER A 299 -27.76 7.17 -18.61
N LEU A 300 -28.80 6.95 -19.41
CA LEU A 300 -29.08 7.74 -20.61
C LEU A 300 -29.46 9.17 -20.24
N ILE A 301 -30.34 9.37 -19.26
CA ILE A 301 -30.72 10.69 -18.73
C ILE A 301 -29.47 11.39 -18.21
N ILE A 302 -28.71 10.73 -17.33
CA ILE A 302 -27.45 11.25 -16.78
C ILE A 302 -26.44 11.55 -17.90
N GLY A 303 -26.38 10.74 -18.96
CA GLY A 303 -25.47 10.93 -20.10
C GLY A 303 -25.87 12.12 -20.97
N ILE A 304 -27.16 12.25 -21.28
CA ILE A 304 -27.73 13.46 -21.91
C ILE A 304 -27.39 14.69 -21.07
N TRP A 305 -27.49 14.55 -19.75
CA TRP A 305 -27.27 15.64 -18.82
C TRP A 305 -25.79 16.03 -18.75
N ALA A 306 -24.88 15.07 -18.58
CA ALA A 306 -23.45 15.32 -18.54
C ALA A 306 -22.92 15.93 -19.86
N VAL A 307 -23.39 15.44 -21.01
CA VAL A 307 -23.02 15.99 -22.32
C VAL A 307 -23.53 17.41 -22.49
N TYR A 308 -24.78 17.69 -22.10
CA TYR A 308 -25.32 19.05 -22.11
C TYR A 308 -24.51 19.98 -21.19
N GLY A 309 -24.12 19.50 -20.01
CA GLY A 309 -23.23 20.20 -19.08
C GLY A 309 -21.87 20.53 -19.69
N LEU A 310 -21.18 19.55 -20.30
CA LEU A 310 -19.86 19.75 -20.93
C LEU A 310 -19.90 20.72 -22.11
N LEU A 311 -20.91 20.62 -22.96
CA LEU A 311 -21.07 21.51 -24.12
C LEU A 311 -21.27 22.97 -23.73
N HIS A 312 -21.85 23.22 -22.55
CA HIS A 312 -22.01 24.57 -22.00
C HIS A 312 -20.85 25.00 -21.08
N ALA A 313 -20.19 24.08 -20.38
CA ALA A 313 -19.02 24.37 -19.55
C ALA A 313 -17.84 24.90 -20.38
N ALA A 314 -17.66 24.38 -21.60
CA ALA A 314 -16.63 24.86 -22.53
C ALA A 314 -16.78 26.34 -22.93
N ARG A 315 -17.97 26.95 -22.78
CA ARG A 315 -18.21 28.38 -23.07
C ARG A 315 -17.94 29.28 -21.87
N TYR A 316 -17.97 28.75 -20.66
CA TYR A 316 -17.89 29.53 -19.44
C TYR A 316 -17.11 28.75 -18.39
N PRO A 317 -15.79 28.99 -18.24
CA PRO A 317 -15.05 28.45 -17.11
C PRO A 317 -15.85 28.76 -15.83
N PHE A 318 -16.21 27.70 -15.12
CA PHE A 318 -17.24 27.67 -14.08
C PHE A 318 -16.98 28.61 -12.91
N LEU A 319 -15.72 28.95 -12.71
CA LEU A 319 -15.26 29.84 -11.67
C LEU A 319 -14.96 31.17 -12.34
N PRO A 320 -15.66 32.26 -11.97
CA PRO A 320 -15.27 33.56 -12.45
C PRO A 320 -13.81 33.75 -12.01
N THR A 321 -12.90 33.75 -12.97
CA THR A 321 -11.60 34.34 -12.70
C THR A 321 -11.88 35.76 -12.24
N ILE A 322 -11.17 36.24 -11.21
CA ILE A 322 -11.41 37.60 -10.68
C ILE A 322 -11.31 38.65 -11.81
N SER A 323 -10.62 38.33 -12.91
CA SER A 323 -10.59 39.14 -14.14
C SER A 323 -11.92 39.21 -14.91
N ASP A 324 -12.73 38.15 -14.96
CA ASP A 324 -13.98 38.12 -15.75
C ASP A 324 -15.10 38.99 -15.15
N GLN A 325 -14.98 39.41 -13.89
CA GLN A 325 -15.94 40.34 -13.29
C GLN A 325 -15.79 41.79 -13.76
N LYS A 326 -14.63 42.18 -14.33
CA LYS A 326 -14.40 43.58 -14.74
C LYS A 326 -14.80 43.89 -16.18
N THR A 327 -14.99 42.91 -17.06
CA THR A 327 -15.23 43.12 -18.49
C THR A 327 -16.70 42.98 -18.93
N THR A 328 -17.62 42.56 -18.06
CA THR A 328 -19.05 42.33 -18.44
C THR A 328 -19.96 43.55 -18.26
N ALA A 329 -19.44 44.76 -18.46
CA ALA A 329 -20.21 46.01 -18.42
C ALA A 329 -21.13 46.21 -19.66
N HIS A 330 -21.18 45.29 -20.62
CA HIS A 330 -22.05 45.37 -21.80
C HIS A 330 -23.02 44.19 -21.90
N GLY A 331 -24.20 44.34 -21.27
CA GLY A 331 -25.51 43.97 -21.82
C GLY A 331 -25.89 42.50 -22.08
N GLN A 332 -24.97 41.56 -22.32
CA GLN A 332 -25.32 40.16 -22.59
C GLN A 332 -25.49 39.37 -21.28
N ARG A 333 -26.60 39.62 -20.57
CA ARG A 333 -27.06 38.82 -19.44
C ARG A 333 -28.37 38.13 -19.81
N THR A 334 -28.43 36.80 -19.74
CA THR A 334 -29.38 36.01 -18.90
C THR A 334 -29.61 34.55 -19.36
N THR A 335 -29.33 34.16 -20.61
CA THR A 335 -29.79 32.85 -21.12
C THR A 335 -28.98 31.63 -20.61
N ASP A 336 -27.76 31.80 -20.10
CA ASP A 336 -26.87 30.68 -19.75
C ASP A 336 -26.87 30.29 -18.25
N ARG A 337 -27.73 30.92 -17.42
CA ARG A 337 -27.85 30.57 -15.99
C ARG A 337 -28.27 29.12 -15.74
N PRO A 338 -29.25 28.54 -16.48
CA PRO A 338 -29.70 27.17 -16.23
C PRO A 338 -28.59 26.15 -16.46
N ALA A 339 -27.83 26.28 -17.56
CA ALA A 339 -26.76 25.36 -17.91
C ALA A 339 -25.61 25.37 -16.89
N ARG A 340 -25.26 26.56 -16.35
CA ARG A 340 -24.27 26.65 -15.26
C ARG A 340 -24.75 26.00 -13.98
N LEU A 341 -25.99 26.29 -13.55
CA LEU A 341 -26.58 25.68 -12.34
C LEU A 341 -26.58 24.16 -12.47
N PHE A 342 -26.95 23.68 -13.65
CA PHE A 342 -27.06 22.27 -13.96
C PHE A 342 -25.72 21.54 -13.94
N SER A 343 -24.68 22.08 -14.58
CA SER A 343 -23.32 21.52 -14.47
C SER A 343 -22.86 21.44 -13.00
N LYS A 344 -23.25 22.42 -12.15
CA LYS A 344 -22.97 22.34 -10.71
C LYS A 344 -23.65 21.13 -10.08
N ILE A 345 -24.95 20.99 -10.28
CA ILE A 345 -25.76 19.91 -9.69
C ILE A 345 -25.21 18.55 -10.14
N PHE A 346 -24.82 18.43 -11.41
CA PHE A 346 -24.29 17.17 -11.93
C PHE A 346 -22.94 16.81 -11.30
N PHE A 347 -21.91 17.65 -11.47
CA PHE A 347 -20.55 17.32 -11.02
C PHE A 347 -20.35 17.38 -9.50
N TRP A 348 -21.13 18.21 -8.78
CA TRP A 348 -21.00 18.38 -7.32
C TRP A 348 -22.09 17.67 -6.52
N GLY A 349 -23.10 17.09 -7.16
CA GLY A 349 -24.22 16.44 -6.49
C GLY A 349 -24.47 15.03 -7.03
N ALA A 350 -24.99 14.94 -8.26
CA ALA A 350 -25.45 13.67 -8.83
C ALA A 350 -24.30 12.66 -9.01
N LEU A 351 -23.17 13.08 -9.57
CA LEU A 351 -22.03 12.18 -9.81
C LEU A 351 -21.35 11.72 -8.50
N PRO A 352 -21.09 12.58 -7.50
CA PRO A 352 -20.67 12.15 -6.17
C PRO A 352 -21.65 11.19 -5.50
N LEU A 353 -22.95 11.46 -5.56
CA LEU A 353 -23.96 10.57 -4.97
C LEU A 353 -23.94 9.19 -5.62
N LEU A 354 -23.77 9.16 -6.94
CA LEU A 354 -23.57 7.92 -7.69
C LEU A 354 -22.32 7.20 -7.20
N ILE A 355 -21.14 7.84 -7.23
CA ILE A 355 -19.88 7.24 -6.75
C ILE A 355 -20.05 6.72 -5.32
N TYR A 356 -20.67 7.49 -4.43
CA TYR A 356 -20.94 7.05 -3.07
C TYR A 356 -21.75 5.75 -3.05
N ALA A 357 -22.86 5.71 -3.80
CA ALA A 357 -23.73 4.54 -3.87
C ALA A 357 -23.01 3.31 -4.42
N LEU A 358 -22.10 3.47 -5.40
CA LEU A 358 -21.33 2.35 -5.98
C LEU A 358 -20.30 1.78 -5.01
N PHE A 359 -19.70 2.64 -4.18
CA PHE A 359 -18.68 2.23 -3.21
C PHE A 359 -19.23 1.94 -1.81
N PHE A 360 -20.51 2.23 -1.57
CA PHE A 360 -21.18 1.93 -0.32
C PHE A 360 -21.32 0.43 -0.13
N GLN A 361 -20.54 -0.13 0.79
CA GLN A 361 -20.51 -1.56 1.06
C GLN A 361 -21.58 -1.89 2.11
N VAL A 362 -22.70 -2.48 1.65
CA VAL A 362 -23.77 -2.91 2.58
C VAL A 362 -23.33 -4.15 3.38
N ASN A 363 -22.38 -4.94 2.85
CA ASN A 363 -21.97 -6.19 3.45
C ASN A 363 -21.08 -5.99 4.70
N ILE A 364 -21.74 -5.85 5.85
CA ILE A 364 -21.12 -5.89 7.18
C ILE A 364 -20.91 -7.32 7.70
N GLN A 365 -21.30 -8.35 6.93
CA GLN A 365 -21.31 -9.76 7.30
C GLN A 365 -20.01 -10.49 6.94
N LYS A 366 -18.90 -9.74 6.86
CA LYS A 366 -17.54 -10.30 6.69
C LYS A 366 -17.13 -11.14 7.91
N ASP A 367 -16.17 -12.04 7.74
CA ASP A 367 -15.60 -12.81 8.86
C ASP A 367 -15.07 -11.86 9.94
N LEU A 368 -15.04 -12.32 11.17
CA LEU A 368 -14.53 -11.53 12.29
C LEU A 368 -13.00 -11.46 12.22
N ASP A 369 -12.47 -10.27 11.96
CA ASP A 369 -11.04 -10.03 11.98
C ASP A 369 -10.61 -9.59 13.39
N PHE A 370 -10.26 -10.57 14.22
CA PHE A 370 -9.88 -10.32 15.61
C PHE A 370 -8.63 -9.44 15.76
N PHE A 371 -7.80 -9.33 14.72
CA PHE A 371 -6.60 -8.51 14.71
C PHE A 371 -6.94 -7.07 14.30
N HIS A 372 -7.34 -6.83 13.05
CA HIS A 372 -7.53 -5.46 12.56
C HIS A 372 -8.73 -4.76 13.19
N GLU A 373 -9.82 -5.49 13.48
CA GLU A 373 -10.91 -4.91 14.28
C GLU A 373 -10.50 -4.80 15.74
N GLY A 374 -9.60 -5.66 16.22
CA GLY A 374 -9.01 -5.58 17.56
C GLY A 374 -8.24 -4.29 17.80
N GLU A 375 -7.50 -3.80 16.81
CA GLU A 375 -6.82 -2.49 16.83
C GLU A 375 -7.79 -1.33 17.10
N LYS A 376 -9.07 -1.48 16.74
CA LYS A 376 -10.10 -0.46 16.91
C LYS A 376 -10.97 -0.68 18.15
N LEU A 377 -11.45 -1.91 18.33
CA LEU A 377 -12.38 -2.31 19.38
C LEU A 377 -11.73 -2.34 20.77
N ALA A 378 -10.48 -2.81 20.88
CA ALA A 378 -9.77 -2.87 22.17
C ALA A 378 -9.53 -1.48 22.78
N PRO A 379 -8.95 -0.50 22.06
CA PRO A 379 -8.81 0.84 22.61
C PRO A 379 -10.15 1.54 22.84
N ALA A 380 -11.17 1.29 22.00
CA ALA A 380 -12.51 1.83 22.24
C ALA A 380 -13.09 1.31 23.56
N GLN A 381 -12.93 0.03 23.85
CA GLN A 381 -13.34 -0.57 25.11
C GLN A 381 -12.55 0.01 26.30
N ALA A 382 -11.23 0.22 26.15
CA ALA A 382 -10.40 0.85 27.17
C ALA A 382 -10.87 2.28 27.51
N LEU A 383 -11.23 3.09 26.49
CA LEU A 383 -11.79 4.43 26.71
C LEU A 383 -13.15 4.38 27.41
N LEU A 384 -14.01 3.40 27.07
CA LEU A 384 -15.29 3.20 27.76
C LEU A 384 -15.12 2.76 29.22
N GLN A 385 -13.97 2.16 29.56
CA GLN A 385 -13.57 1.83 30.93
C GLN A 385 -12.92 3.02 31.66
N GLY A 386 -12.81 4.19 31.02
CA GLY A 386 -12.28 5.41 31.62
C GLY A 386 -10.75 5.55 31.54
N LYS A 387 -10.05 4.71 30.77
CA LYS A 387 -8.61 4.85 30.57
C LYS A 387 -8.28 6.14 29.79
N SER A 388 -7.14 6.75 30.10
CA SER A 388 -6.67 7.99 29.47
C SER A 388 -5.94 7.71 28.14
N PRO A 389 -6.31 8.40 27.04
CA PRO A 389 -5.63 8.26 25.74
C PRO A 389 -4.12 8.50 25.83
N TYR A 390 -3.31 7.72 25.09
CA TYR A 390 -1.84 7.77 25.00
C TYR A 390 -1.08 7.41 26.28
N LYS A 391 -1.64 7.69 27.46
CA LYS A 391 -1.05 7.34 28.76
C LYS A 391 -1.30 5.87 29.11
N GLU A 392 -2.55 5.44 29.01
CA GLU A 392 -2.99 4.10 29.38
C GLU A 392 -3.47 3.29 28.19
N ILE A 393 -3.35 3.86 26.98
CA ILE A 393 -3.73 3.23 25.71
C ILE A 393 -2.71 3.63 24.65
N PHE A 394 -2.15 2.64 23.97
CA PHE A 394 -1.29 2.81 22.79
C PHE A 394 -2.16 2.88 21.53
N PHE A 395 -1.94 3.89 20.68
CA PHE A 395 -2.58 4.04 19.38
C PHE A 395 -1.52 3.98 18.30
N ILE A 396 -1.65 3.06 17.35
CA ILE A 396 -0.70 2.91 16.27
C ILE A 396 -1.06 3.80 15.08
N HIS A 397 -2.35 3.93 14.76
CA HIS A 397 -2.79 4.71 13.62
C HIS A 397 -3.22 6.12 14.01
N GLY A 398 -3.94 6.28 15.12
CA GLY A 398 -4.42 7.60 15.56
C GLY A 398 -5.63 7.51 16.46
N LEU A 399 -5.95 8.60 17.14
CA LEU A 399 -7.01 8.64 18.15
C LEU A 399 -8.41 8.39 17.56
N PHE A 400 -8.69 8.83 16.33
CA PHE A 400 -10.00 8.54 15.73
C PHE A 400 -10.03 7.29 14.85
N GLU A 401 -8.93 6.93 14.19
CA GLU A 401 -8.85 5.69 13.41
C GLU A 401 -8.95 4.45 14.30
N ASP A 402 -8.21 4.42 15.41
CA ASP A 402 -8.20 3.27 16.31
C ASP A 402 -9.54 3.25 17.10
N PRO A 403 -9.75 4.01 18.19
CA PRO A 403 -11.02 3.90 18.92
C PRO A 403 -12.15 4.78 18.39
N GLY A 404 -11.88 5.91 17.74
CA GLY A 404 -12.91 6.94 17.50
C GLY A 404 -14.02 6.51 16.54
N ILE A 405 -13.70 5.74 15.51
CA ILE A 405 -14.70 5.17 14.60
C ILE A 405 -15.58 4.17 15.35
N ALA A 406 -15.00 3.25 16.12
CA ALA A 406 -15.77 2.30 16.92
C ALA A 406 -16.65 3.01 17.95
N LEU A 407 -16.13 4.00 18.70
CA LEU A 407 -16.90 4.77 19.68
C LEU A 407 -18.06 5.54 19.05
N THR A 408 -17.85 6.11 17.87
CA THR A 408 -18.91 6.83 17.14
C THR A 408 -19.97 5.85 16.65
N GLY A 409 -19.55 4.69 16.13
CA GLY A 409 -20.46 3.60 15.75
C GLY A 409 -21.28 3.10 16.92
N PHE A 410 -20.65 2.92 18.09
CA PHE A 410 -21.32 2.51 19.31
C PHE A 410 -22.40 3.49 19.76
N LYS A 411 -22.16 4.79 19.59
CA LYS A 411 -23.10 5.84 19.95
C LYS A 411 -24.29 5.92 18.99
N LEU A 412 -24.07 5.66 17.70
CA LEU A 412 -25.09 5.81 16.66
C LEU A 412 -25.92 4.54 16.45
N PHE A 413 -25.29 3.37 16.50
CA PHE A 413 -25.87 2.09 16.10
C PHE A 413 -25.86 1.03 17.23
N GLY A 414 -25.33 1.39 18.40
CA GLY A 414 -25.24 0.50 19.55
C GLY A 414 -23.85 -0.10 19.74
N LYS A 415 -23.51 -0.44 21.00
CA LYS A 415 -22.17 -0.92 21.41
C LYS A 415 -21.92 -2.37 20.97
N SER A 416 -21.75 -2.57 19.67
CA SER A 416 -21.50 -3.86 19.00
C SER A 416 -20.53 -3.73 17.82
N VAL A 417 -19.95 -4.86 17.38
CA VAL A 417 -19.12 -4.94 16.15
C VAL A 417 -19.93 -4.52 14.93
N GLU A 418 -21.20 -4.91 14.83
CA GLU A 418 -22.16 -4.41 13.84
C GLU A 418 -22.18 -2.88 13.80
N GLY A 419 -22.33 -2.21 14.95
CA GLY A 419 -22.41 -0.76 14.99
C GLY A 419 -21.12 -0.06 14.53
N TYR A 420 -19.96 -0.66 14.84
CA TYR A 420 -18.68 -0.23 14.30
C TYR A 420 -18.62 -0.41 12.77
N ARG A 421 -18.94 -1.61 12.25
CA ARG A 421 -18.88 -1.92 10.82
C ARG A 421 -19.86 -1.08 10.00
N LEU A 422 -21.04 -0.79 10.53
CA LEU A 422 -22.02 0.11 9.89
C LEU A 422 -21.45 1.51 9.71
N LEU A 423 -20.76 2.05 10.72
CA LEU A 423 -20.13 3.35 10.57
C LEU A 423 -18.97 3.30 9.56
N GLU A 424 -18.13 2.26 9.62
CA GLU A 424 -17.05 2.04 8.64
C GLU A 424 -17.60 2.00 7.20
N ALA A 425 -18.71 1.28 6.98
CA ALA A 425 -19.40 1.20 5.69
C ALA A 425 -19.94 2.55 5.20
N ILE A 426 -20.41 3.41 6.11
CA ILE A 426 -20.90 4.77 5.79
C ILE A 426 -19.76 5.74 5.50
N VAL A 427 -18.65 5.65 6.24
CA VAL A 427 -17.55 6.61 6.14
C VAL A 427 -16.61 6.27 4.98
N SER A 428 -16.34 4.99 4.72
CA SER A 428 -15.35 4.56 3.72
C SER A 428 -15.58 5.15 2.32
N PRO A 429 -16.81 5.20 1.76
CA PRO A 429 -17.06 5.78 0.43
C PRO A 429 -16.78 7.29 0.38
N LEU A 430 -16.89 7.99 1.51
CA LEU A 430 -16.58 9.43 1.58
C LEU A 430 -15.10 9.69 1.27
N ALA A 431 -14.20 8.76 1.60
CA ALA A 431 -12.79 8.88 1.24
C ALA A 431 -12.61 8.98 -0.28
N ILE A 432 -13.35 8.18 -1.04
CA ILE A 432 -13.34 8.21 -2.51
C ILE A 432 -13.97 9.50 -3.02
N LEU A 433 -15.07 9.96 -2.41
CA LEU A 433 -15.65 11.26 -2.77
C LEU A 433 -14.68 12.41 -2.56
N SER A 434 -13.96 12.42 -1.44
CA SER A 434 -12.97 13.46 -1.16
C SER A 434 -11.86 13.46 -2.20
N TYR A 435 -11.47 12.28 -2.69
CA TYR A 435 -10.51 12.12 -3.78
C TYR A 435 -11.08 12.61 -5.12
N TYR A 436 -12.33 12.28 -5.43
CA TYR A 436 -13.03 12.81 -6.60
C TYR A 436 -13.10 14.34 -6.58
N TYR A 437 -13.48 14.94 -5.46
CA TYR A 437 -13.53 16.40 -5.33
C TYR A 437 -12.14 17.03 -5.45
N LEU A 438 -11.11 16.39 -4.90
CA LEU A 438 -9.73 16.84 -5.05
C LEU A 438 -9.33 16.83 -6.53
N GLY A 439 -9.62 15.72 -7.23
CA GLY A 439 -9.45 15.60 -8.68
C GLY A 439 -10.20 16.69 -9.44
N LEU A 440 -11.46 16.98 -9.08
CA LEU A 440 -12.28 18.01 -9.71
C LEU A 440 -11.73 19.43 -9.54
N LEU A 441 -11.02 19.72 -8.45
CA LEU A 441 -10.34 21.02 -8.24
C LEU A 441 -8.96 21.10 -8.89
N CYS A 442 -8.27 19.96 -9.01
CA CYS A 442 -6.96 19.88 -9.64
C CYS A 442 -7.09 19.88 -11.17
N LEU A 443 -7.97 19.05 -11.70
CA LEU A 443 -8.10 18.72 -13.11
C LEU A 443 -9.23 19.51 -13.79
N PRO A 444 -9.19 19.65 -15.13
CA PRO A 444 -10.35 20.08 -15.89
C PRO A 444 -11.42 18.97 -15.93
N TYR A 445 -12.65 19.32 -16.34
CA TYR A 445 -13.80 18.43 -16.23
C TYR A 445 -13.66 17.15 -17.05
N GLU A 446 -13.08 17.23 -18.25
CA GLU A 446 -12.89 16.07 -19.10
C GLU A 446 -11.96 15.05 -18.44
N GLU A 447 -10.88 15.50 -17.81
CA GLU A 447 -9.92 14.64 -17.12
C GLU A 447 -10.41 14.22 -15.73
N ALA A 448 -11.25 15.01 -15.07
CA ALA A 448 -11.95 14.59 -13.86
C ALA A 448 -12.94 13.44 -14.15
N LEU A 449 -13.61 13.44 -15.31
CA LEU A 449 -14.42 12.30 -15.76
C LEU A 449 -13.55 11.08 -16.09
N LEU A 450 -12.36 11.28 -16.66
CA LEU A 450 -11.40 10.20 -16.84
C LEU A 450 -10.98 9.61 -15.48
N LEU A 451 -10.71 10.45 -14.47
CA LEU A 451 -10.43 9.98 -13.11
C LEU A 451 -11.58 9.13 -12.57
N VAL A 452 -12.83 9.57 -12.74
CA VAL A 452 -14.01 8.75 -12.38
C VAL A 452 -14.03 7.45 -13.15
N GLY A 453 -13.80 7.47 -14.47
CA GLY A 453 -13.71 6.27 -15.28
C GLY A 453 -12.66 5.30 -14.77
N LEU A 454 -11.47 5.77 -14.39
CA LEU A 454 -10.40 4.95 -13.82
C LEU A 454 -10.81 4.38 -12.45
N ILE A 455 -11.47 5.17 -11.59
CA ILE A 455 -12.01 4.71 -10.30
C ILE A 455 -13.06 3.62 -10.49
N LEU A 456 -14.03 3.81 -11.39
CA LEU A 456 -15.13 2.87 -11.62
C LEU A 456 -14.70 1.60 -12.33
N THR A 457 -13.71 1.69 -13.23
CA THR A 457 -13.13 0.52 -13.89
C THR A 457 -12.14 -0.24 -13.01
N GLY A 458 -11.85 0.29 -11.81
CA GLY A 458 -10.83 -0.18 -10.86
C GLY A 458 -9.41 -0.32 -11.43
N LEU A 459 -9.17 0.21 -12.64
CA LEU A 459 -7.84 0.53 -13.17
C LEU A 459 -7.11 1.53 -12.28
N PHE A 460 -7.88 2.27 -11.49
CA PHE A 460 -7.40 2.97 -10.32
C PHE A 460 -7.57 2.07 -9.10
N PRO A 461 -6.49 1.46 -8.58
CA PRO A 461 -6.54 0.75 -7.31
C PRO A 461 -6.68 1.77 -6.16
N VAL A 462 -7.89 2.31 -5.95
CA VAL A 462 -8.17 3.15 -4.78
C VAL A 462 -8.26 2.19 -3.61
N LEU A 463 -7.20 2.05 -2.83
CA LEU A 463 -7.36 1.58 -1.46
C LEU A 463 -8.15 2.64 -0.72
N SER A 464 -9.47 2.45 -0.67
CA SER A 464 -10.41 3.33 0.02
C SER A 464 -10.32 3.08 1.51
N THR A 465 -9.24 3.54 2.12
CA THR A 465 -9.16 3.61 3.58
C THR A 465 -9.79 4.94 4.00
N ASP A 466 -10.78 4.89 4.88
CA ASP A 466 -11.29 6.04 5.63
C ASP A 466 -10.18 6.94 6.22
N ARG A 467 -9.00 6.37 6.56
CA ARG A 467 -7.78 7.08 6.98
C ARG A 467 -7.36 8.28 6.13
N VAL A 468 -7.60 8.27 4.81
CA VAL A 468 -7.18 9.38 3.92
C VAL A 468 -8.26 10.45 3.73
N LEU A 469 -9.49 10.23 4.20
CA LEU A 469 -10.62 11.14 3.98
C LEU A 469 -10.30 12.58 4.41
N ILE A 470 -9.86 12.76 5.65
CA ILE A 470 -9.61 14.10 6.19
C ILE A 470 -8.34 14.73 5.61
N ALA A 471 -7.33 13.91 5.31
CA ALA A 471 -6.13 14.33 4.59
C ALA A 471 -6.47 14.89 3.19
N ASN A 472 -7.34 14.20 2.45
CA ASN A 472 -7.85 14.64 1.15
C ASN A 472 -8.63 15.94 1.25
N LEU A 473 -9.47 16.12 2.28
CA LEU A 473 -10.17 17.39 2.50
C LEU A 473 -9.17 18.54 2.74
N SER A 474 -8.10 18.30 3.48
CA SER A 474 -7.07 19.32 3.69
C SER A 474 -6.40 19.73 2.38
N LEU A 475 -6.02 18.77 1.54
CA LEU A 475 -5.48 19.03 0.20
C LEU A 475 -6.52 19.76 -0.69
N LEU A 476 -7.79 19.36 -0.64
CA LEU A 476 -8.89 19.99 -1.38
C LEU A 476 -8.97 21.48 -1.05
N PHE A 477 -8.96 21.83 0.23
CA PHE A 477 -9.00 23.23 0.64
C PHE A 477 -7.68 23.97 0.37
N ALA A 478 -6.53 23.28 0.37
CA ALA A 478 -5.26 23.88 -0.02
C ALA A 478 -5.30 24.27 -1.50
N VAL A 479 -5.79 23.38 -2.37
CA VAL A 479 -6.02 23.66 -3.79
C VAL A 479 -7.05 24.78 -3.96
N ALA A 480 -8.14 24.79 -3.19
CA ALA A 480 -9.10 25.90 -3.21
C ALA A 480 -8.45 27.23 -2.85
N TYR A 481 -7.56 27.28 -1.84
CA TYR A 481 -6.79 28.48 -1.54
C TYR A 481 -5.92 28.90 -2.72
N LEU A 482 -5.17 27.98 -3.35
CA LEU A 482 -4.33 28.29 -4.51
C LEU A 482 -5.12 28.84 -5.70
N ARG A 483 -6.39 28.45 -5.83
CA ARG A 483 -7.29 28.90 -6.91
C ARG A 483 -7.97 30.24 -6.61
N TYR A 484 -8.36 30.48 -5.36
CA TYR A 484 -9.26 31.59 -4.99
C TYR A 484 -8.64 32.62 -4.05
N GLU A 485 -7.48 32.32 -3.48
CA GLU A 485 -6.71 33.18 -2.57
C GLU A 485 -7.48 33.67 -1.32
N ARG A 486 -8.52 32.94 -0.89
CA ARG A 486 -9.30 33.27 0.31
C ARG A 486 -8.68 32.64 1.56
N SER A 487 -8.34 33.46 2.56
CA SER A 487 -7.73 33.00 3.82
C SER A 487 -8.58 31.99 4.60
N LEU A 488 -9.91 32.03 4.44
CA LEU A 488 -10.79 31.00 5.03
C LEU A 488 -10.41 29.59 4.59
N TYR A 489 -10.00 29.41 3.33
CA TYR A 489 -9.57 28.09 2.86
C TYR A 489 -8.26 27.66 3.53
N LEU A 490 -7.29 28.54 3.75
CA LEU A 490 -6.09 28.20 4.53
C LEU A 490 -6.42 27.81 5.98
N PHE A 491 -7.37 28.51 6.61
CA PHE A 491 -7.84 28.14 7.94
C PHE A 491 -8.42 26.73 7.94
N ILE A 492 -9.32 26.42 7.01
CA ILE A 492 -9.93 25.08 6.89
C ILE A 492 -8.86 24.03 6.53
N THR A 493 -7.89 24.35 5.67
CA THR A 493 -6.76 23.49 5.34
C THR A 493 -5.95 23.13 6.59
N ALA A 494 -5.59 24.11 7.42
CA ALA A 494 -4.84 23.87 8.65
C ALA A 494 -5.65 23.07 9.69
N PHE A 495 -6.93 23.40 9.86
CA PHE A 495 -7.83 22.69 10.75
C PHE A 495 -8.01 21.22 10.33
N THR A 496 -8.28 20.97 9.05
CA THR A 496 -8.43 19.61 8.51
C THR A 496 -7.10 18.86 8.48
N ALA A 497 -5.95 19.52 8.29
CA ALA A 497 -4.65 18.88 8.41
C ALA A 497 -4.43 18.34 9.84
N PHE A 498 -4.72 19.16 10.85
CA PHE A 498 -4.64 18.74 12.25
C PHE A 498 -5.67 17.65 12.60
N LEU A 499 -6.92 17.78 12.12
CA LEU A 499 -7.92 16.73 12.32
C LEU A 499 -7.50 15.43 11.63
N GLY A 500 -6.89 15.52 10.44
CA GLY A 500 -6.31 14.39 9.73
C GLY A 500 -5.25 13.69 10.58
N PHE A 501 -4.37 14.44 11.24
CA PHE A 501 -3.39 13.91 12.19
C PHE A 501 -4.04 13.19 13.37
N LEU A 502 -5.16 13.69 13.90
CA LEU A 502 -5.88 12.99 14.97
C LEU A 502 -6.60 11.73 14.48
N VAL A 503 -7.07 11.72 13.23
CA VAL A 503 -7.71 10.55 12.61
C VAL A 503 -6.67 9.50 12.33
N ALA A 504 -5.78 9.78 11.39
CA ALA A 504 -4.69 8.90 10.98
C ALA A 504 -3.39 9.70 11.01
N THR A 505 -2.58 9.43 12.02
CA THR A 505 -1.33 10.12 12.33
C THR A 505 -0.42 10.19 11.11
N ASP A 506 -0.25 9.07 10.41
CA ASP A 506 0.63 8.94 9.26
C ASP A 506 0.16 9.79 8.07
N THR A 507 -1.12 9.74 7.71
CA THR A 507 -1.70 10.55 6.62
C THR A 507 -1.71 12.04 6.98
N GLY A 508 -2.04 12.37 8.23
CA GLY A 508 -2.05 13.73 8.74
C GLY A 508 -0.67 14.37 8.79
N PHE A 509 0.35 13.64 9.27
CA PHE A 509 1.74 14.10 9.20
C PHE A 509 2.14 14.38 7.77
N ALA A 510 1.86 13.45 6.84
CA ALA A 510 2.26 13.63 5.46
C ALA A 510 1.68 14.91 4.83
N VAL A 511 0.40 15.20 5.08
CA VAL A 511 -0.25 16.42 4.59
C VAL A 511 0.29 17.68 5.27
N ILE A 512 0.51 17.66 6.59
CA ILE A 512 1.09 18.80 7.32
C ILE A 512 2.48 19.14 6.75
N PHE A 513 3.36 18.15 6.62
CA PHE A 513 4.72 18.36 6.09
C PHE A 513 4.71 18.81 4.63
N ALA A 514 3.88 18.20 3.78
CA ALA A 514 3.76 18.61 2.38
C ALA A 514 3.28 20.07 2.24
N GLN A 515 2.31 20.49 3.06
CA GLN A 515 1.79 21.86 3.04
C GLN A 515 2.79 22.87 3.61
N ILE A 516 3.49 22.54 4.71
CA ILE A 516 4.59 23.38 5.22
C ILE A 516 5.65 23.57 4.12
N GLY A 517 6.08 22.48 3.47
CA GLY A 517 7.02 22.52 2.36
C GLY A 517 6.54 23.46 1.25
N LEU A 518 5.27 23.33 0.83
CA LEU A 518 4.67 24.16 -0.22
C LEU A 518 4.72 25.65 0.15
N TRP A 519 4.22 26.01 1.33
CA TRP A 519 4.09 27.41 1.73
C TRP A 519 5.46 28.08 1.93
N LEU A 520 6.46 27.33 2.43
CA LEU A 520 7.84 27.81 2.51
C LEU A 520 8.44 27.99 1.12
N PHE A 521 8.29 27.01 0.23
CA PHE A 521 8.80 27.09 -1.14
C PHE A 521 8.18 28.26 -1.92
N MET A 522 6.88 28.50 -1.72
CA MET A 522 6.18 29.68 -2.26
C MET A 522 6.74 31.00 -1.74
N GLY A 523 6.99 31.10 -0.43
CA GLY A 523 7.61 32.28 0.17
C GLY A 523 8.99 32.57 -0.42
N PHE A 524 9.84 31.54 -0.56
CA PHE A 524 11.18 31.68 -1.14
C PHE A 524 11.18 32.04 -2.62
N SER A 525 10.27 31.46 -3.42
CA SER A 525 10.25 31.72 -4.87
C SER A 525 9.78 33.15 -5.17
N GLN A 526 8.78 33.63 -4.45
CA GLN A 526 8.20 34.96 -4.64
C GLN A 526 9.13 36.06 -4.11
N ALA A 527 9.85 35.81 -3.01
CA ALA A 527 10.83 36.74 -2.46
C ALA A 527 12.00 37.06 -3.41
N LYS A 528 12.33 36.16 -4.36
CA LYS A 528 13.37 36.41 -5.37
C LYS A 528 12.90 37.27 -6.54
N GLY A 529 11.60 37.31 -6.82
CA GLY A 529 11.04 37.95 -8.01
C GLY A 529 10.69 39.44 -7.84
N GLU A 530 10.43 39.88 -6.60
CA GLU A 530 10.06 41.25 -6.31
C GLU A 530 11.20 41.91 -5.53
N GLY A 531 11.88 42.90 -6.13
CA GLY A 531 12.95 43.69 -5.48
C GLY A 531 12.46 44.56 -4.31
N THR A 532 11.40 44.17 -3.62
CA THR A 532 10.73 44.91 -2.55
C THR A 532 10.76 44.11 -1.25
N ARG A 533 11.08 44.79 -0.13
CA ARG A 533 11.20 44.23 1.24
C ARG A 533 9.85 43.80 1.87
N SER A 534 8.85 43.43 1.08
CA SER A 534 7.52 43.11 1.61
C SER A 534 7.48 41.69 2.20
N LEU A 535 6.94 41.53 3.41
CA LEU A 535 6.68 40.22 4.04
C LEU A 535 5.50 39.47 3.41
N SER A 536 4.82 40.07 2.43
CA SER A 536 3.65 39.48 1.73
C SER A 536 3.86 38.05 1.20
N PRO A 537 5.04 37.64 0.67
CA PRO A 537 5.29 36.27 0.20
C PRO A 537 5.10 35.18 1.27
N TRP A 538 5.31 35.52 2.54
CA TRP A 538 5.26 34.59 3.67
C TRP A 538 3.89 34.51 4.33
N LYS A 539 2.94 35.36 3.92
CA LYS A 539 1.58 35.42 4.49
C LYS A 539 0.87 34.06 4.53
N PRO A 540 0.90 33.21 3.48
CA PRO A 540 0.25 31.90 3.52
C PRO A 540 0.84 31.00 4.61
N ALA A 541 2.18 30.96 4.74
CA ALA A 541 2.88 30.17 5.74
C ALA A 541 2.54 30.61 7.17
N PHE A 542 2.52 31.93 7.42
CA PHE A 542 2.15 32.46 8.74
C PHE A 542 0.69 32.19 9.10
N ILE A 543 -0.25 32.37 8.16
CA ILE A 543 -1.67 32.07 8.39
C ILE A 543 -1.83 30.58 8.66
N TYR A 544 -1.30 29.72 7.79
CA TYR A 544 -1.38 28.27 7.96
C TYR A 544 -0.81 27.81 9.30
N GLY A 545 0.41 28.23 9.65
CA GLY A 545 1.06 27.87 10.90
C GLY A 545 0.28 28.36 12.14
N SER A 546 -0.24 29.58 12.11
CA SER A 546 -1.06 30.12 13.21
C SER A 546 -2.37 29.36 13.37
N CYS A 547 -3.04 29.04 12.26
CA CYS A 547 -4.28 28.27 12.26
C CYS A 547 -4.04 26.82 12.72
N LEU A 548 -2.92 26.21 12.35
CA LEU A 548 -2.54 24.86 12.78
C LEU A 548 -2.32 24.83 14.29
N LEU A 549 -1.53 25.78 14.82
CA LEU A 549 -1.32 25.94 16.26
C LEU A 549 -2.63 26.14 17.01
N MET A 550 -3.49 27.04 16.52
CA MET A 550 -4.80 27.31 17.13
C MET A 550 -5.72 26.09 17.10
N SER A 551 -5.68 25.30 16.02
CA SER A 551 -6.46 24.06 15.89
C SER A 551 -5.96 22.97 16.84
N SER A 552 -4.64 22.92 17.09
CA SER A 552 -4.02 21.96 18.00
C SER A 552 -4.20 22.30 19.49
N LEU A 553 -4.41 23.58 19.82
CA LEU A 553 -4.43 24.06 21.19
C LEU A 553 -5.46 23.35 22.09
N PRO A 554 -6.73 23.14 21.69
CA PRO A 554 -7.70 22.43 22.54
C PRO A 554 -7.26 21.00 22.87
N PHE A 555 -6.65 20.31 21.92
CA PHE A 555 -6.16 18.95 22.11
C PHE A 555 -4.92 18.91 22.99
N ILE A 556 -3.98 19.85 22.81
CA ILE A 556 -2.83 20.00 23.71
C ILE A 556 -3.29 20.28 25.14
N LEU A 557 -4.23 21.20 25.33
CA LEU A 557 -4.80 21.50 26.64
C LEU A 557 -5.52 20.30 27.26
N TYR A 558 -6.21 19.50 26.45
CA TYR A 558 -6.80 18.23 26.88
C TYR A 558 -5.73 17.25 27.36
N LEU A 559 -4.66 17.02 26.59
CA LEU A 559 -3.56 16.14 26.97
C LEU A 559 -2.82 16.63 28.22
N MET A 560 -2.64 17.94 28.38
CA MET A 560 -2.06 18.53 29.59
C MET A 560 -2.96 18.28 30.80
N LYS A 561 -4.27 18.48 30.67
CA LYS A 561 -5.24 18.21 31.75
C LYS A 561 -5.30 16.72 32.11
N ALA A 562 -5.11 15.84 31.14
CA ALA A 562 -5.10 14.39 31.32
C ALA A 562 -3.73 13.83 31.77
N ASP A 563 -2.72 14.69 31.95
CA ASP A 563 -1.33 14.30 32.21
C ASP A 563 -0.80 13.26 31.18
N ALA A 564 -1.23 13.41 29.93
CA ALA A 564 -0.96 12.50 28.83
C ALA A 564 -0.04 13.11 27.75
N LEU A 565 0.33 14.40 27.87
CA LEU A 565 1.16 15.07 26.86
C LEU A 565 2.54 14.41 26.70
N GLY A 566 3.17 14.01 27.81
CA GLY A 566 4.44 13.28 27.78
C GLY A 566 4.30 11.92 27.11
N SER A 567 3.27 11.15 27.48
CA SER A 567 2.98 9.83 26.91
C SER A 567 2.59 9.89 25.43
N PHE A 568 1.93 10.96 24.99
CA PHE A 568 1.66 11.24 23.58
C PHE A 568 2.95 11.33 22.78
N PHE A 569 3.91 12.15 23.21
CA PHE A 569 5.21 12.25 22.52
C PHE A 569 6.04 10.96 22.65
N SER A 570 5.95 10.24 23.77
CA SER A 570 6.60 8.93 23.94
C SER A 570 6.05 7.92 22.95
N THR A 571 4.72 7.82 22.84
CA THR A 571 4.03 6.89 21.92
C THR A 571 4.48 7.12 20.49
N TYR A 572 4.53 8.36 20.01
CA TYR A 572 5.02 8.62 18.65
C TYR A 572 6.51 8.36 18.48
N ARG A 573 7.33 8.64 19.49
CA ARG A 573 8.75 8.27 19.47
C ARG A 573 8.93 6.75 19.39
N GLU A 574 8.12 6.00 20.12
CA GLU A 574 8.07 4.53 20.08
C GLU A 574 7.65 4.06 18.68
N ILE A 575 6.61 4.64 18.10
CA ILE A 575 6.14 4.32 16.74
C ILE A 575 7.23 4.60 15.69
N PHE A 576 7.90 5.75 15.76
CA PHE A 576 8.98 6.06 14.82
C PHE A 576 10.16 5.08 14.95
N ARG A 577 10.58 4.74 16.19
CA ARG A 577 11.61 3.72 16.43
C ARG A 577 11.16 2.33 16.00
N ALA A 578 9.89 2.00 16.21
CA ALA A 578 9.28 0.76 15.79
C ALA A 578 9.30 0.60 14.27
N TYR A 579 8.94 1.65 13.54
CA TYR A 579 9.02 1.66 12.09
C TYR A 579 10.45 1.43 11.61
N ASP A 580 11.46 2.05 12.24
CA ASP A 580 12.88 1.77 11.93
C ASP A 580 13.26 0.28 12.09
N HIS A 581 12.47 -0.53 12.82
CA HIS A 581 12.71 -1.96 13.03
C HIS A 581 11.75 -2.89 12.27
N TRP A 582 10.62 -2.36 11.81
CA TRP A 582 9.67 -3.08 10.97
C TRP A 582 9.98 -2.90 9.48
N SER A 583 10.59 -1.77 9.13
CA SER A 583 10.90 -1.42 7.76
C SER A 583 12.22 -2.02 7.30
N SER A 584 12.12 -3.02 6.45
CA SER A 584 12.92 -2.97 5.23
C SER A 584 12.33 -1.83 4.38
N LEU A 585 13.17 -0.93 3.88
CA LEU A 585 12.91 -0.11 2.69
C LEU A 585 12.33 -0.98 1.55
N PRO A 586 11.87 -0.41 0.43
CA PRO A 586 11.11 -1.14 -0.59
C PRO A 586 11.86 -2.16 -1.40
N LEU A 587 13.09 -2.45 -1.02
CA LEU A 587 13.87 -3.40 -1.77
C LEU A 587 13.65 -4.84 -1.31
N LYS A 588 12.86 -5.10 -0.28
CA LYS A 588 12.50 -6.49 0.05
C LYS A 588 11.72 -7.17 -1.09
N GLY A 589 10.73 -6.49 -1.68
CA GLY A 589 10.09 -6.90 -2.94
C GLY A 589 11.05 -6.85 -4.13
N PHE A 590 11.99 -5.90 -4.13
CA PHE A 590 13.05 -5.77 -5.15
C PHE A 590 14.11 -6.88 -5.14
N ILE A 591 14.36 -7.55 -4.00
CA ILE A 591 15.52 -8.44 -3.78
C ILE A 591 15.09 -9.88 -3.54
N LEU A 592 14.03 -10.10 -2.75
CA LEU A 592 13.58 -11.45 -2.36
C LEU A 592 12.22 -11.82 -2.97
N GLY A 593 11.49 -10.85 -3.52
CA GLY A 593 10.08 -10.96 -3.93
C GLY A 593 9.77 -10.69 -5.40
N ILE A 594 10.74 -10.60 -6.31
CA ILE A 594 10.46 -10.40 -7.75
C ILE A 594 9.81 -11.64 -8.44
N HIS A 595 9.17 -12.52 -7.67
CA HIS A 595 8.20 -13.45 -8.20
C HIS A 595 6.94 -12.71 -8.68
N ASP A 596 6.61 -11.56 -8.09
CA ASP A 596 5.49 -10.75 -8.54
C ASP A 596 5.96 -9.43 -9.19
N GLN A 597 5.87 -9.36 -10.52
CA GLN A 597 6.18 -8.16 -11.31
C GLN A 597 5.33 -6.95 -10.85
N TYR A 598 4.27 -7.16 -10.07
CA TYR A 598 3.33 -6.17 -9.57
C TYR A 598 3.96 -5.27 -8.51
N GLU A 599 4.56 -5.87 -7.47
CA GLU A 599 5.23 -5.15 -6.39
C GLU A 599 6.38 -4.27 -6.91
N PHE A 600 7.08 -4.76 -7.94
CA PHE A 600 8.11 -3.98 -8.63
C PHE A 600 7.51 -2.71 -9.24
N TRP A 601 6.51 -2.82 -10.10
CA TRP A 601 5.98 -1.66 -10.80
C TRP A 601 5.37 -0.62 -9.87
N GLU A 602 4.64 -1.04 -8.84
CA GLU A 602 4.08 -0.11 -7.84
C GLU A 602 5.17 0.63 -7.06
N SER A 603 6.27 -0.04 -6.75
CA SER A 603 7.41 0.56 -6.05
C SER A 603 8.18 1.57 -6.93
N TYR A 604 8.19 1.41 -8.25
CA TYR A 604 8.92 2.29 -9.19
C TYR A 604 8.09 3.40 -9.80
N PHE A 605 6.79 3.19 -9.93
CA PHE A 605 5.91 4.13 -10.63
C PHE A 605 5.91 5.51 -9.98
N ILE A 606 5.79 5.58 -8.64
CA ILE A 606 5.74 6.85 -7.91
C ILE A 606 7.07 7.61 -7.92
N PRO A 607 8.24 6.99 -7.62
CA PRO A 607 9.52 7.68 -7.77
C PRO A 607 9.78 8.19 -9.20
N LEU A 608 9.43 7.39 -10.21
CA LEU A 608 9.55 7.80 -11.61
C LEU A 608 8.64 9.00 -11.91
N LEU A 609 7.39 8.96 -11.45
CA LEU A 609 6.45 10.05 -11.62
C LEU A 609 6.96 11.34 -10.95
N ILE A 610 7.44 11.24 -9.71
CA ILE A 610 8.07 12.35 -8.96
C ILE A 610 9.23 12.95 -9.78
N LEU A 611 10.11 12.11 -10.32
CA LEU A 611 11.22 12.57 -11.15
C LEU A 611 10.72 13.28 -12.41
N VAL A 612 9.77 12.68 -13.15
CA VAL A 612 9.26 13.29 -14.39
C VAL A 612 8.58 14.62 -14.08
N THR A 613 7.86 14.74 -12.96
CA THR A 613 7.34 16.03 -12.48
C THR A 613 8.45 17.04 -12.19
N LEU A 614 9.53 16.64 -11.51
CA LEU A 614 10.68 17.53 -11.23
C LEU A 614 11.36 18.01 -12.51
N ILE A 615 11.57 17.11 -13.47
CA ILE A 615 12.10 17.42 -14.81
C ILE A 615 11.16 18.40 -15.51
N PHE A 616 9.85 18.10 -15.53
CA PHE A 616 8.87 18.97 -16.16
C PHE A 616 8.89 20.37 -15.54
N LEU A 617 8.85 20.49 -14.21
CA LEU A 617 8.95 21.78 -13.53
C LEU A 617 10.22 22.51 -13.98
N ARG A 618 11.39 21.86 -13.94
CA ARG A 618 12.69 22.47 -14.30
C ARG A 618 12.75 23.04 -15.71
N PHE A 619 12.10 22.39 -16.68
CA PHE A 619 12.13 22.75 -18.11
C PHE A 619 10.90 23.51 -18.58
N LYS A 620 9.85 23.60 -17.75
CA LYS A 620 8.67 24.41 -18.08
C LYS A 620 9.14 25.85 -18.33
N PRO A 621 8.79 26.45 -19.48
CA PRO A 621 9.12 27.85 -19.73
C PRO A 621 8.40 28.69 -18.69
N TYR A 622 9.14 29.21 -17.71
CA TYR A 622 8.55 29.92 -16.58
C TYR A 622 8.09 31.31 -17.04
N PRO A 623 6.79 31.63 -16.95
CA PRO A 623 6.39 33.03 -16.88
C PRO A 623 7.03 33.69 -15.66
N PRO A 624 7.21 35.02 -15.64
CA PRO A 624 7.82 35.74 -14.52
C PRO A 624 7.08 35.53 -13.18
N ARG A 625 5.86 34.99 -13.19
CA ARG A 625 5.08 34.62 -12.02
C ARG A 625 4.48 33.23 -12.19
N TRP A 626 4.62 32.41 -11.15
CA TRP A 626 4.01 31.08 -11.08
C TRP A 626 2.49 31.19 -11.02
N ARG A 627 1.79 30.34 -11.77
CA ARG A 627 0.32 30.26 -11.80
C ARG A 627 -0.18 29.33 -10.70
N SER A 628 -1.49 29.35 -10.45
CA SER A 628 -2.13 28.45 -9.48
C SER A 628 -1.84 26.97 -9.78
N GLU A 629 -1.80 26.61 -11.07
CA GLU A 629 -1.52 25.27 -11.56
C GLU A 629 -0.10 24.80 -11.19
N ASP A 630 0.87 25.71 -11.24
CA ASP A 630 2.25 25.40 -10.91
C ASP A 630 2.38 25.09 -9.40
N TRP A 631 1.64 25.82 -8.56
CA TRP A 631 1.57 25.56 -7.13
C TRP A 631 0.83 24.28 -6.77
N ILE A 632 -0.24 23.96 -7.49
CA ILE A 632 -0.97 22.69 -7.33
C ILE A 632 -0.05 21.52 -7.68
N LEU A 633 0.72 21.63 -8.77
CA LEU A 633 1.69 20.60 -9.15
C LEU A 633 2.74 20.38 -8.06
N VAL A 634 3.27 21.45 -7.45
CA VAL A 634 4.22 21.34 -6.34
C VAL A 634 3.59 20.73 -5.09
N LEU A 635 2.34 21.09 -4.76
CA LEU A 635 1.62 20.48 -3.64
C LEU A 635 1.49 18.97 -3.84
N LEU A 636 1.02 18.55 -5.03
CA LEU A 636 0.86 17.15 -5.39
C LEU A 636 2.20 16.41 -5.40
N LEU A 637 3.28 17.05 -5.85
CA LEU A 637 4.62 16.51 -5.79
C LEU A 637 5.08 16.27 -4.34
N PHE A 638 4.93 17.28 -3.47
CA PHE A 638 5.36 17.17 -2.07
C PHE A 638 4.58 16.13 -1.29
N ILE A 639 3.25 16.05 -1.46
CA ILE A 639 2.47 15.01 -0.78
C ILE A 639 2.88 13.62 -1.26
N ASN A 640 3.15 13.43 -2.55
CA ASN A 640 3.63 12.14 -3.05
C ASN A 640 5.01 11.78 -2.49
N ILE A 641 5.95 12.73 -2.40
CA ILE A 641 7.27 12.47 -1.80
C ILE A 641 7.14 12.04 -0.33
N VAL A 642 6.34 12.77 0.46
CA VAL A 642 6.23 12.50 1.90
C VAL A 642 5.41 11.23 2.17
N TYR A 643 4.28 11.07 1.47
CA TYR A 643 3.35 9.96 1.70
C TYR A 643 3.87 8.62 1.17
N PHE A 644 4.67 8.64 0.10
CA PHE A 644 5.27 7.42 -0.44
C PHE A 644 6.16 6.71 0.58
N LYS A 645 6.70 7.43 1.59
CA LYS A 645 7.39 6.82 2.75
C LYS A 645 6.57 5.70 3.38
N ARG A 646 5.24 5.81 3.45
CA ARG A 646 4.37 4.75 4.00
C ARG A 646 4.52 3.43 3.22
N GLY A 647 4.65 3.49 1.90
CA GLY A 647 4.93 2.33 1.06
C GLY A 647 6.38 1.85 1.15
N LEU A 648 7.30 2.71 1.61
CA LEU A 648 8.69 2.34 1.90
C LEU A 648 8.85 1.68 3.27
N ASP A 649 7.97 1.99 4.23
CA ASP A 649 8.05 1.47 5.59
C ASP A 649 7.60 0.00 5.66
N ARG A 650 6.72 -0.43 4.76
CA ARG A 650 6.39 -1.84 4.49
C ARG A 650 6.12 -1.97 3.00
N SER A 651 6.87 -2.82 2.32
CA SER A 651 6.85 -2.85 0.86
C SER A 651 6.35 -4.14 0.28
N ASP A 652 5.35 -4.70 0.95
CA ASP A 652 4.38 -5.55 0.27
C ASP A 652 3.50 -4.71 -0.67
N ALA A 653 2.90 -5.38 -1.64
CA ALA A 653 1.92 -4.82 -2.58
C ALA A 653 0.90 -3.88 -1.90
N GLY A 654 0.27 -4.33 -0.81
CA GLY A 654 -0.80 -3.59 -0.16
C GLY A 654 -0.34 -2.23 0.35
N HIS A 655 0.78 -2.18 1.06
CA HIS A 655 1.31 -0.94 1.63
C HIS A 655 1.95 -0.02 0.58
N THR A 656 2.61 -0.57 -0.44
CA THR A 656 3.16 0.21 -1.57
C THR A 656 2.04 0.92 -2.33
N LEU A 657 0.95 0.21 -2.57
CA LEU A 657 -0.26 0.77 -3.15
C LEU A 657 -0.87 1.87 -2.25
N MET A 658 -0.89 1.68 -0.93
CA MET A 658 -1.33 2.74 0.00
C MET A 658 -0.44 3.99 -0.11
N GLY A 659 0.89 3.83 -0.17
CA GLY A 659 1.83 4.95 -0.34
C GLY A 659 1.70 5.68 -1.68
N SER A 660 1.09 5.03 -2.67
CA SER A 660 0.91 5.54 -4.04
C SER A 660 -0.40 6.30 -4.25
N HIS A 661 -1.21 6.48 -3.20
CA HIS A 661 -2.58 7.00 -3.29
C HIS A 661 -2.69 8.32 -4.08
N PHE A 662 -1.79 9.28 -3.83
CA PHE A 662 -1.79 10.60 -4.49
C PHE A 662 -1.12 10.63 -5.86
N GLY A 663 -0.45 9.55 -6.25
CA GLY A 663 0.37 9.50 -7.47
C GLY A 663 -0.47 9.67 -8.71
N TRP A 664 -1.67 9.11 -8.70
CA TRP A 664 -2.54 9.14 -9.85
C TRP A 664 -3.12 10.52 -10.15
N ILE A 665 -3.50 11.32 -9.14
CA ILE A 665 -3.89 12.72 -9.37
C ILE A 665 -2.70 13.51 -9.90
N LEU A 666 -1.49 13.28 -9.34
CA LEU A 666 -0.27 13.91 -9.85
C LEU A 666 -0.04 13.56 -11.32
N LEU A 667 -0.19 12.28 -11.69
CA LEU A 667 -0.04 11.82 -13.07
C LEU A 667 -1.04 12.48 -14.00
N LEU A 668 -2.35 12.41 -13.69
CA LEU A 668 -3.38 13.00 -14.54
C LEU A 668 -3.16 14.51 -14.69
N PHE A 669 -2.81 15.20 -13.60
CA PHE A 669 -2.52 16.62 -13.64
C PHE A 669 -1.30 16.92 -14.50
N LEU A 670 -0.23 16.13 -14.36
CA LEU A 670 0.98 16.26 -15.15
C LEU A 670 0.71 16.01 -16.63
N LEU A 671 -0.08 14.99 -16.98
CA LEU A 671 -0.48 14.70 -18.35
C LEU A 671 -1.26 15.86 -18.96
N THR A 672 -2.23 16.43 -18.22
CA THR A 672 -2.97 17.62 -18.65
C THR A 672 -2.03 18.80 -18.92
N GLU A 673 -1.09 19.08 -18.01
CA GLU A 673 -0.15 20.19 -18.18
C GLU A 673 0.84 19.96 -19.32
N LEU A 674 1.29 18.72 -19.54
CA LEU A 674 2.16 18.35 -20.67
C LEU A 674 1.44 18.53 -22.01
N ILE A 675 0.19 18.07 -22.11
CA ILE A 675 -0.64 18.22 -23.31
C ILE A 675 -0.87 19.71 -23.63
N ARG A 676 -1.09 20.53 -22.60
CA ARG A 676 -1.27 21.98 -22.77
C ARG A 676 0.01 22.72 -23.12
N ALA A 677 1.16 22.25 -22.63
CA ALA A 677 2.43 22.93 -22.82
C ALA A 677 2.88 22.86 -24.29
N ASP A 678 2.88 21.69 -24.92
CA ASP A 678 3.29 21.49 -26.31
C ASP A 678 2.98 20.06 -26.80
N LYS A 679 2.52 19.90 -28.05
CA LYS A 679 2.27 18.59 -28.67
C LYS A 679 3.52 17.70 -28.72
N LYS A 680 4.73 18.27 -28.69
CA LYS A 680 5.97 17.48 -28.63
C LYS A 680 6.09 16.64 -27.36
N TYR A 681 5.40 17.01 -26.28
CA TYR A 681 5.36 16.22 -25.05
C TYR A 681 4.39 15.03 -25.13
N ALA A 682 3.63 14.89 -26.22
CA ALA A 682 2.69 13.78 -26.40
C ALA A 682 3.37 12.40 -26.36
N LEU A 683 4.64 12.28 -26.76
CA LEU A 683 5.40 11.03 -26.63
C LEU A 683 5.76 10.71 -25.17
N ILE A 684 6.05 11.72 -24.34
CA ILE A 684 6.23 11.52 -22.90
C ILE A 684 4.89 11.14 -22.27
N CYS A 685 3.79 11.77 -22.68
CA CYS A 685 2.45 11.38 -22.25
C CYS A 685 2.12 9.95 -22.67
N LEU A 686 2.38 9.56 -23.93
CA LEU A 686 2.16 8.20 -24.43
C LEU A 686 3.07 7.19 -23.72
N PHE A 687 4.28 7.56 -23.33
CA PHE A 687 5.15 6.71 -22.53
C PHE A 687 4.61 6.55 -21.10
N LEU A 688 4.27 7.65 -20.42
CA LEU A 688 3.68 7.63 -19.08
C LEU A 688 2.35 6.89 -19.03
N VAL A 689 1.50 7.10 -20.04
CA VAL A 689 0.23 6.38 -20.22
C VAL A 689 0.48 4.93 -20.62
N GLY A 690 1.46 4.66 -21.48
CA GLY A 690 1.89 3.31 -21.85
C GLY A 690 2.35 2.52 -20.63
N LEU A 691 3.05 3.16 -19.69
CA LEU A 691 3.42 2.56 -18.39
C LEU A 691 2.20 2.19 -17.54
N LEU A 692 1.08 2.92 -17.65
CA LEU A 692 -0.19 2.56 -16.98
C LEU A 692 -0.86 1.33 -17.58
N PHE A 693 -0.59 1.06 -18.85
CA PHE A 693 -1.20 -0.04 -19.61
C PHE A 693 -0.27 -1.25 -19.77
N ILE A 694 0.97 -1.20 -19.24
CA ILE A 694 1.76 -2.42 -19.06
C ILE A 694 0.94 -3.30 -18.12
N PRO A 695 0.47 -4.48 -18.57
CA PRO A 695 -0.47 -5.27 -17.80
C PRO A 695 0.16 -5.55 -16.44
N THR A 696 -0.44 -4.98 -15.40
CA THR A 696 -0.09 -5.34 -14.03
C THR A 696 -0.28 -6.86 -13.93
N PRO A 697 0.61 -7.61 -13.29
CA PRO A 697 0.47 -9.07 -13.14
C PRO A 697 -0.84 -9.51 -12.48
N THR A 698 -1.54 -8.59 -11.82
CA THR A 698 -2.91 -8.76 -11.35
C THR A 698 -3.95 -8.95 -12.47
N LEU A 699 -3.70 -8.47 -13.71
CA LEU A 699 -4.40 -8.90 -14.95
C LEU A 699 -4.03 -10.34 -15.36
N ARG A 700 -2.85 -10.82 -14.97
CA ARG A 700 -2.30 -12.15 -15.30
C ARG A 700 -2.77 -13.24 -14.32
N GLU A 701 -3.02 -12.88 -13.05
CA GLU A 701 -3.64 -13.76 -12.04
C GLU A 701 -5.18 -13.77 -12.12
N GLY A 702 -5.80 -13.04 -13.05
CA GLY A 702 -7.26 -12.97 -13.20
C GLY A 702 -7.98 -12.11 -12.14
N LYS A 703 -7.35 -11.82 -11.00
CA LYS A 703 -7.97 -11.14 -9.83
C LYS A 703 -8.30 -9.65 -10.00
N THR A 704 -7.71 -8.95 -10.97
CA THR A 704 -8.06 -7.53 -11.27
C THR A 704 -8.42 -7.29 -12.73
N THR A 705 -8.84 -8.33 -13.44
CA THR A 705 -9.58 -8.08 -14.68
C THR A 705 -10.78 -7.19 -14.33
N LEU A 706 -11.17 -6.26 -15.21
CA LEU A 706 -12.43 -5.54 -15.07
C LEU A 706 -13.59 -6.49 -14.67
N PRO A 707 -13.68 -7.73 -15.22
CA PRO A 707 -14.51 -8.81 -14.70
C PRO A 707 -14.36 -9.12 -13.21
N ALA A 708 -13.16 -9.46 -12.72
CA ALA A 708 -12.95 -9.78 -11.31
C ALA A 708 -13.17 -8.58 -10.38
N GLN A 709 -12.97 -7.35 -10.84
CA GLN A 709 -13.31 -6.17 -10.07
C GLN A 709 -14.81 -5.92 -10.03
N LEU A 710 -15.52 -6.09 -11.16
CA LEU A 710 -16.99 -6.01 -11.21
C LEU A 710 -17.66 -7.17 -10.47
N GLU A 711 -17.09 -8.38 -10.51
CA GLU A 711 -17.44 -9.52 -9.68
C GLU A 711 -17.10 -9.23 -8.21
N GLY A 712 -15.98 -8.58 -7.94
CA GLY A 712 -15.63 -8.08 -6.61
C GLY A 712 -16.61 -7.04 -6.08
N PHE A 713 -17.08 -6.11 -6.92
CA PHE A 713 -18.14 -5.15 -6.59
C PHE A 713 -19.48 -5.87 -6.34
N SER A 714 -19.82 -6.86 -7.18
CA SER A 714 -20.96 -7.75 -6.97
C SER A 714 -20.86 -8.48 -5.63
N ARG A 715 -19.72 -9.10 -5.32
CA ARG A 715 -19.44 -9.79 -4.05
C ARG A 715 -19.43 -8.85 -2.84
N LYS A 716 -19.01 -7.59 -3.01
CA LYS A 716 -19.03 -6.56 -1.95
C LYS A 716 -20.47 -6.14 -1.60
N ASN A 717 -21.37 -6.20 -2.57
CA ASN A 717 -22.78 -5.85 -2.37
C ASN A 717 -23.68 -7.08 -2.18
N SER A 718 -23.18 -8.30 -2.48
CA SER A 718 -23.85 -9.53 -2.12
C SER A 718 -23.59 -9.85 -0.65
N ILE A 719 -24.69 -10.06 0.07
CA ILE A 719 -24.64 -10.56 1.44
C ILE A 719 -24.80 -12.07 1.32
N ASP A 720 -23.67 -12.78 1.24
CA ASP A 720 -23.71 -14.23 1.36
C ASP A 720 -23.71 -14.62 2.84
N ILE A 721 -24.90 -14.96 3.33
CA ILE A 721 -25.11 -15.53 4.66
C ILE A 721 -25.30 -17.05 4.58
N THR A 722 -25.19 -17.64 3.40
CA THR A 722 -25.33 -19.08 3.21
C THR A 722 -24.40 -19.84 4.13
N GLY A 723 -24.97 -20.75 4.91
CA GLY A 723 -24.19 -21.58 5.82
C GLY A 723 -23.53 -20.79 6.95
N ARG A 724 -23.71 -19.47 7.05
CA ARG A 724 -23.28 -18.68 8.20
C ARG A 724 -24.37 -18.69 9.27
N VAL A 725 -23.96 -18.61 10.52
CA VAL A 725 -24.84 -18.68 11.69
C VAL A 725 -24.75 -17.39 12.49
N SER A 726 -25.88 -16.95 13.04
CA SER A 726 -25.90 -15.83 13.97
C SER A 726 -25.50 -16.30 15.36
N ILE A 727 -24.79 -15.44 16.09
CA ILE A 727 -24.40 -15.71 17.47
C ILE A 727 -25.24 -14.81 18.38
N PRO A 728 -25.88 -15.34 19.43
CA PRO A 728 -26.65 -14.53 20.38
C PRO A 728 -25.72 -13.78 21.35
N ALA A 729 -24.81 -12.94 20.85
CA ALA A 729 -23.88 -12.14 21.64
C ALA A 729 -24.14 -10.64 21.43
N PRO A 730 -24.57 -9.89 22.46
CA PRO A 730 -24.89 -8.46 22.32
C PRO A 730 -23.76 -7.59 21.76
N ARG A 731 -22.50 -7.95 22.04
CA ARG A 731 -21.30 -7.25 21.55
C ARG A 731 -21.02 -7.52 20.07
N LEU A 732 -21.55 -8.58 19.46
CA LEU A 732 -21.44 -8.79 18.02
C LEU A 732 -22.52 -8.03 17.24
N GLY A 733 -23.74 -7.99 17.78
CA GLY A 733 -24.90 -7.47 17.08
C GLY A 733 -25.50 -8.51 16.14
N GLN A 734 -26.18 -8.09 15.08
CA GLN A 734 -26.80 -8.96 14.08
C GLN A 734 -25.80 -9.40 13.00
N LEU A 735 -24.71 -10.03 13.43
CA LEU A 735 -23.70 -10.59 12.54
C LEU A 735 -23.89 -12.10 12.36
N PHE A 736 -23.67 -12.55 11.13
CA PHE A 736 -23.63 -13.96 10.73
C PHE A 736 -22.18 -14.31 10.42
N LEU A 737 -21.66 -15.33 11.08
CA LEU A 737 -20.27 -15.77 10.94
C LEU A 737 -20.22 -17.19 10.38
N PRO A 738 -19.12 -17.60 9.72
CA PRO A 738 -18.91 -19.00 9.36
C PRO A 738 -19.08 -19.90 10.59
N PRO A 739 -19.71 -21.10 10.48
CA PRO A 739 -20.04 -21.92 11.64
C PRO A 739 -18.85 -22.21 12.54
N GLU A 740 -17.70 -22.56 11.95
CA GLU A 740 -16.47 -22.84 12.70
C GLU A 740 -15.99 -21.63 13.50
N GLN A 741 -15.96 -20.45 12.87
CA GLN A 741 -15.60 -19.20 13.54
C GLN A 741 -16.64 -18.82 14.61
N ALA A 742 -17.91 -19.08 14.33
CA ALA A 742 -18.99 -18.77 15.24
C ALA A 742 -18.96 -19.62 16.51
N ASP A 743 -18.78 -20.93 16.34
CA ASP A 743 -18.64 -21.88 17.43
C ASP A 743 -17.40 -21.57 18.27
N ALA A 744 -16.26 -21.26 17.61
CA ALA A 744 -15.04 -20.87 18.32
C ALA A 744 -15.22 -19.58 19.14
N THR A 745 -15.88 -18.58 18.54
CA THR A 745 -16.18 -17.30 19.21
C THR A 745 -17.11 -17.52 20.41
N LEU A 746 -18.19 -18.30 20.23
CA LEU A 746 -19.17 -18.56 21.28
C LEU A 746 -18.54 -19.33 22.44
N GLN A 747 -17.70 -20.35 22.17
CA GLN A 747 -16.97 -21.09 23.20
C GLN A 747 -16.07 -20.17 24.03
N MET A 748 -15.33 -19.26 23.37
CA MET A 748 -14.50 -18.26 24.07
C MET A 748 -15.34 -17.32 24.93
N LEU A 749 -16.47 -16.81 24.41
CA LEU A 749 -17.36 -15.94 25.16
C LEU A 749 -17.96 -16.64 26.39
N GLN A 750 -18.42 -17.88 26.23
CA GLN A 750 -18.95 -18.70 27.32
C GLN A 750 -17.89 -18.96 28.39
N PHE A 751 -16.69 -19.38 27.97
CA PHE A 751 -15.59 -19.63 28.89
C PHE A 751 -15.30 -18.43 29.78
N PHE A 752 -15.17 -17.23 29.19
CA PHE A 752 -14.93 -16.01 29.98
C PHE A 752 -16.15 -15.58 30.79
N ALA A 753 -17.37 -15.70 30.26
CA ALA A 753 -18.58 -15.36 31.00
C ALA A 753 -18.73 -16.19 32.28
N GLU A 754 -18.39 -17.48 32.24
CA GLU A 754 -18.51 -18.40 33.37
C GLU A 754 -17.38 -18.26 34.40
N ARG A 755 -16.17 -17.93 33.94
CA ARG A 755 -14.95 -18.00 34.77
C ARG A 755 -14.39 -16.65 35.18
N THR A 756 -14.90 -15.55 34.65
CA THR A 756 -14.36 -14.20 34.93
C THR A 756 -15.47 -13.17 35.13
N ARG A 757 -15.17 -12.11 35.88
CA ARG A 757 -16.03 -10.92 36.07
C ARG A 757 -15.59 -9.81 35.10
N SER A 758 -16.44 -8.82 34.85
CA SER A 758 -16.13 -7.72 33.93
C SER A 758 -14.97 -6.82 34.37
N ASP A 759 -14.65 -6.82 35.66
CA ASP A 759 -13.50 -6.14 36.25
C ASP A 759 -12.23 -7.01 36.29
N ASP A 760 -12.33 -8.31 36.02
CA ASP A 760 -11.16 -9.19 35.91
C ASP A 760 -10.32 -8.79 34.68
N TYR A 761 -9.01 -8.90 34.83
CA TYR A 761 -8.06 -8.73 33.74
C TYR A 761 -7.90 -10.03 32.96
N ILE A 762 -7.84 -9.91 31.64
CA ILE A 762 -7.34 -10.95 30.74
C ILE A 762 -6.20 -10.37 29.91
N TRP A 763 -5.24 -11.19 29.50
CA TRP A 763 -4.19 -10.72 28.59
C TRP A 763 -4.14 -11.58 27.33
N ASP A 764 -3.95 -10.94 26.18
CA ASP A 764 -3.92 -11.62 24.90
C ASP A 764 -2.53 -11.52 24.26
N PHE A 765 -1.84 -12.66 24.26
CA PHE A 765 -0.53 -12.83 23.65
C PHE A 765 -0.60 -13.22 22.17
N THR A 766 -1.80 -13.45 21.63
CA THR A 766 -2.03 -13.98 20.27
C THR A 766 -2.42 -12.92 19.24
N ASN A 767 -2.47 -11.64 19.63
CA ASN A 767 -2.84 -10.49 18.78
C ASN A 767 -4.33 -10.37 18.38
N HIS A 768 -5.22 -11.09 19.04
CA HIS A 768 -6.68 -11.07 18.87
C HIS A 768 -7.36 -10.02 19.80
N GLY A 769 -6.92 -8.76 19.73
CA GLY A 769 -7.36 -7.69 20.64
C GLY A 769 -8.88 -7.46 20.70
N ALA A 770 -9.63 -7.88 19.68
CA ALA A 770 -11.09 -7.79 19.69
C ALA A 770 -11.74 -8.50 20.89
N PHE A 771 -11.09 -9.52 21.47
CA PHE A 771 -11.60 -10.23 22.65
C PHE A 771 -11.82 -9.31 23.85
N TYR A 772 -11.05 -8.23 24.03
CA TYR A 772 -11.30 -7.27 25.12
C TYR A 772 -12.71 -6.67 25.07
N PHE A 773 -13.13 -6.29 23.88
CA PHE A 773 -14.46 -5.72 23.65
C PHE A 773 -15.55 -6.78 23.72
N LEU A 774 -15.34 -7.92 23.05
CA LEU A 774 -16.33 -8.99 22.95
C LEU A 774 -16.63 -9.64 24.30
N THR A 775 -15.60 -9.85 25.12
CA THR A 775 -15.73 -10.44 26.46
C THR A 775 -16.05 -9.41 27.54
N ASP A 776 -15.96 -8.11 27.24
CA ASP A 776 -16.10 -7.03 28.23
C ASP A 776 -15.14 -7.20 29.43
N ARG A 777 -13.86 -7.45 29.13
CA ARG A 777 -12.79 -7.62 30.12
C ARG A 777 -11.75 -6.51 30.04
N ARG A 778 -10.99 -6.33 31.12
CA ARG A 778 -9.96 -5.30 31.18
C ARG A 778 -8.66 -5.82 30.58
N ASN A 779 -8.02 -4.99 29.78
CA ASN A 779 -6.63 -5.18 29.37
C ASN A 779 -5.70 -4.66 30.49
N PRO A 780 -4.80 -5.48 31.06
CA PRO A 780 -3.90 -5.04 32.14
C PRO A 780 -2.83 -4.05 31.67
N THR A 781 -2.59 -3.94 30.36
CA THR A 781 -1.55 -3.09 29.78
C THR A 781 -2.16 -1.95 28.96
N ARG A 782 -1.31 -1.04 28.49
CA ARG A 782 -1.70 -0.03 27.50
C ARG A 782 -1.71 -0.53 26.05
N TYR A 783 -1.13 -1.68 25.77
CA TYR A 783 -1.01 -2.20 24.41
C TYR A 783 -2.24 -3.04 24.04
N PRO A 784 -3.02 -2.68 23.01
CA PRO A 784 -4.20 -3.44 22.63
C PRO A 784 -3.88 -4.83 22.06
N GLN A 785 -2.64 -5.05 21.60
CA GLN A 785 -2.15 -6.29 21.00
C GLN A 785 -0.68 -6.48 21.33
N ALA A 786 -0.23 -7.74 21.38
CA ALA A 786 1.17 -8.06 21.64
C ALA A 786 2.10 -7.56 20.53
N TYR A 787 1.64 -7.51 19.28
CA TYR A 787 2.39 -7.07 18.10
C TYR A 787 2.97 -5.65 18.25
N HIS A 788 2.33 -4.80 19.05
CA HIS A 788 2.78 -3.44 19.35
C HIS A 788 3.91 -3.36 20.40
N ILE A 789 4.28 -4.49 21.01
CA ILE A 789 5.34 -4.60 22.03
C ILE A 789 6.65 -5.00 21.35
N ILE A 790 7.40 -4.03 20.87
CA ILE A 790 8.48 -4.27 19.90
C ILE A 790 9.84 -4.37 20.59
N THR A 791 10.10 -3.49 21.56
CA THR A 791 11.39 -3.36 22.22
C THR A 791 11.44 -4.10 23.56
N GLU A 792 12.65 -4.41 24.05
CA GLU A 792 12.83 -4.96 25.41
C GLU A 792 12.24 -4.06 26.51
N GLU A 793 12.33 -2.74 26.35
CA GLU A 793 11.79 -1.78 27.32
C GLU A 793 10.27 -1.92 27.43
N GLN A 794 9.58 -2.04 26.29
CA GLN A 794 8.14 -2.24 26.23
C GLN A 794 7.75 -3.62 26.78
N GLN A 795 8.52 -4.67 26.50
CA GLN A 795 8.27 -6.00 27.10
C GLN A 795 8.39 -5.95 28.63
N ARG A 796 9.39 -5.23 29.17
CA ARG A 796 9.55 -5.04 30.62
C ARG A 796 8.45 -4.15 31.22
N GLU A 797 7.98 -3.15 30.48
CA GLU A 797 6.80 -2.37 30.86
C GLU A 797 5.58 -3.27 31.03
N VAL A 798 5.28 -4.10 30.03
CA VAL A 798 4.17 -5.05 30.04
C VAL A 798 4.32 -6.05 31.18
N ILE A 799 5.51 -6.61 31.41
CA ILE A 799 5.74 -7.51 32.56
C ILE A 799 5.40 -6.82 33.87
N ARG A 800 5.81 -5.57 34.08
CA ARG A 800 5.46 -4.80 35.29
C ARG A 800 3.96 -4.57 35.41
N ASP A 801 3.28 -4.31 34.30
CA ASP A 801 1.83 -4.16 34.29
C ASP A 801 1.11 -5.48 34.60
N LEU A 802 1.59 -6.61 34.07
CA LEU A 802 1.09 -7.94 34.40
C LEU A 802 1.36 -8.33 35.86
N GLN A 803 2.46 -7.86 36.45
CA GLN A 803 2.73 -8.06 37.88
C GLN A 803 1.78 -7.23 38.77
N ARG A 804 1.49 -5.99 38.37
CA ARG A 804 0.56 -5.10 39.09
C ARG A 804 -0.89 -5.51 38.94
N HIS A 805 -1.26 -5.97 37.75
CA HIS A 805 -2.62 -6.31 37.34
C HIS A 805 -2.63 -7.72 36.76
N ALA A 806 -2.34 -8.71 37.61
CA ALA A 806 -2.26 -10.11 37.19
C ALA A 806 -3.53 -10.55 36.44
N PRO A 807 -3.46 -10.86 35.14
CA PRO A 807 -4.60 -11.39 34.43
C PRO A 807 -4.99 -12.75 35.01
N LYS A 808 -6.30 -12.97 35.10
CA LYS A 808 -6.86 -14.25 35.53
C LYS A 808 -6.65 -15.34 34.48
N PHE A 809 -6.65 -14.94 33.21
CA PHE A 809 -6.31 -15.80 32.09
C PHE A 809 -5.46 -15.07 31.06
N VAL A 810 -4.56 -15.81 30.43
CA VAL A 810 -3.76 -15.38 29.28
C VAL A 810 -4.17 -16.19 28.07
N ILE A 811 -4.61 -15.54 27.00
CA ILE A 811 -4.78 -16.17 25.69
C ILE A 811 -3.38 -16.29 25.10
N PHE A 812 -2.83 -17.50 25.09
CA PHE A 812 -1.40 -17.71 24.86
C PHE A 812 -1.08 -18.20 23.45
N ARG A 813 -1.98 -18.98 22.85
CA ARG A 813 -1.84 -19.50 21.48
C ARG A 813 -3.19 -19.54 20.79
N SER A 814 -3.27 -19.13 19.53
CA SER A 814 -4.50 -19.22 18.71
C SER A 814 -4.45 -20.30 17.63
N GLN A 815 -3.25 -20.84 17.32
CA GLN A 815 -3.01 -21.73 16.20
C GLN A 815 -3.34 -21.09 14.84
N THR A 816 -3.28 -19.75 14.77
CA THR A 816 -3.47 -18.99 13.54
C THR A 816 -2.16 -18.30 13.15
N HIS A 817 -2.09 -17.73 11.95
CA HIS A 817 -0.91 -17.01 11.51
C HIS A 817 -0.60 -15.77 12.39
N PHE A 818 -1.55 -15.30 13.21
CA PHE A 818 -1.37 -14.14 14.09
C PHE A 818 -0.42 -14.42 15.26
N ASP A 819 -0.17 -15.69 15.57
CA ASP A 819 0.87 -16.07 16.52
C ASP A 819 2.30 -15.93 15.93
N GLU A 820 2.42 -15.75 14.62
CA GLU A 820 3.68 -15.67 13.87
C GLU A 820 3.65 -14.53 12.85
N MET A 821 3.20 -13.35 13.28
CA MET A 821 3.15 -12.16 12.42
C MET A 821 4.50 -11.91 11.75
N ASP A 822 4.47 -11.56 10.46
CA ASP A 822 5.65 -11.44 9.59
C ASP A 822 6.55 -12.69 9.57
N GLY A 823 6.01 -13.87 9.87
CA GLY A 823 6.77 -15.13 9.97
C GLY A 823 7.64 -15.25 11.22
N VAL A 824 7.49 -14.36 12.21
CA VAL A 824 8.23 -14.39 13.48
C VAL A 824 7.28 -14.79 14.61
N ASP A 825 7.51 -15.97 15.18
CA ASP A 825 6.73 -16.51 16.30
C ASP A 825 6.76 -15.59 17.52
N ASN A 826 5.63 -15.42 18.21
CA ASN A 826 5.52 -14.57 19.40
C ASN A 826 6.46 -15.01 20.54
N TYR A 827 6.81 -16.30 20.66
CA TYR A 827 7.80 -16.76 21.65
C TYR A 827 9.20 -16.17 21.40
N LEU A 828 9.50 -15.88 20.14
CA LEU A 828 10.77 -15.32 19.70
C LEU A 828 10.72 -13.78 19.67
N ARG A 829 9.62 -13.22 19.14
CA ARG A 829 9.38 -11.77 19.06
C ARG A 829 9.33 -11.14 20.45
N HIS A 830 8.58 -11.75 21.36
CA HIS A 830 8.33 -11.27 22.72
C HIS A 830 8.98 -12.17 23.76
N TYR A 831 10.26 -12.50 23.57
CA TYR A 831 10.96 -13.52 24.36
C TYR A 831 11.01 -13.26 25.87
N LEU A 832 11.06 -12.00 26.33
CA LEU A 832 11.02 -11.70 27.77
C LEU A 832 9.61 -11.91 28.32
N LEU A 833 8.59 -11.55 27.55
CA LEU A 833 7.20 -11.72 27.93
C LEU A 833 6.83 -13.21 27.93
N SER A 834 7.26 -13.97 26.93
CA SER A 834 7.07 -15.42 26.88
C SER A 834 7.74 -16.09 28.08
N ASP A 835 9.00 -15.75 28.37
CA ASP A 835 9.72 -16.22 29.57
C ASP A 835 8.94 -15.95 30.85
N TYR A 836 8.45 -14.72 31.05
CA TYR A 836 7.61 -14.38 32.20
C TYR A 836 6.33 -15.23 32.26
N LEU A 837 5.59 -15.33 31.15
CA LEU A 837 4.33 -16.07 31.12
C LEU A 837 4.54 -17.56 31.43
N LEU A 838 5.59 -18.19 30.90
CA LEU A 838 5.85 -19.62 31.11
C LEU A 838 6.22 -19.96 32.57
N HIS A 839 6.81 -19.03 33.32
CA HIS A 839 7.19 -19.24 34.73
C HIS A 839 6.09 -18.89 35.73
N HIS A 840 5.16 -18.01 35.34
CA HIS A 840 4.13 -17.48 36.25
C HIS A 840 2.71 -17.97 35.92
N TYR A 841 2.53 -18.60 34.76
CA TYR A 841 1.26 -19.15 34.31
C TYR A 841 1.42 -20.59 33.84
N LYS A 842 0.35 -21.37 34.00
CA LYS A 842 0.25 -22.77 33.57
C LYS A 842 -0.95 -22.96 32.63
N PRO A 843 -0.91 -23.91 31.69
CA PRO A 843 -2.08 -24.27 30.89
C PRO A 843 -3.29 -24.62 31.75
N SER A 844 -4.44 -24.06 31.39
CA SER A 844 -5.70 -24.23 32.12
C SER A 844 -6.80 -24.84 31.24
N ALA A 845 -6.90 -24.37 29.99
CA ALA A 845 -7.94 -24.82 29.06
C ALA A 845 -7.51 -24.71 27.60
N GLN A 846 -8.06 -25.59 26.77
CA GLN A 846 -8.08 -25.46 25.32
C GLN A 846 -9.53 -25.16 24.92
N VAL A 847 -9.78 -23.94 24.43
CA VAL A 847 -11.12 -23.47 24.07
C VAL A 847 -11.12 -23.19 22.57
N ALA A 848 -11.82 -24.03 21.81
CA ALA A 848 -11.65 -24.12 20.36
C ALA A 848 -10.16 -24.25 19.98
N ASN A 849 -9.64 -23.36 19.16
CA ASN A 849 -8.24 -23.28 18.75
C ASN A 849 -7.34 -22.49 19.72
N PHE A 850 -7.89 -21.93 20.81
CA PHE A 850 -7.12 -21.11 21.74
C PHE A 850 -6.63 -21.90 22.96
N THR A 851 -5.32 -21.81 23.23
CA THR A 851 -4.73 -22.29 24.49
C THR A 851 -4.70 -21.16 25.50
N LEU A 852 -5.34 -21.39 26.65
CA LEU A 852 -5.44 -20.44 27.76
C LEU A 852 -4.57 -20.87 28.94
N LEU A 853 -3.86 -19.90 29.52
CA LEU A 853 -3.10 -20.09 30.76
C LEU A 853 -3.78 -19.39 31.94
N GLU A 854 -3.62 -19.94 33.14
CA GLU A 854 -4.03 -19.33 34.41
C GLU A 854 -2.82 -19.14 35.33
N PRO A 855 -2.89 -18.25 36.34
CA PRO A 855 -1.81 -18.08 37.31
C PRO A 855 -1.42 -19.40 37.98
N GLY A 856 -0.12 -19.66 38.03
CA GLY A 856 0.45 -20.86 38.63
C GLY A 856 1.69 -21.31 37.88
N SER A 857 2.44 -22.23 38.48
CA SER A 857 3.58 -22.88 37.84
C SER A 857 3.34 -24.38 37.77
N ILE A 858 3.85 -25.01 36.72
CA ILE A 858 3.89 -26.46 36.58
C ILE A 858 5.26 -26.87 36.03
N ARG A 859 5.69 -28.09 36.36
CA ARG A 859 6.95 -28.66 35.85
C ARG A 859 6.77 -29.43 34.55
N THR A 860 5.59 -30.04 34.35
CA THR A 860 5.35 -30.90 33.20
C THR A 860 3.98 -30.63 32.61
N ILE A 861 3.93 -30.44 31.29
CA ILE A 861 2.69 -30.34 30.55
C ILE A 861 2.07 -31.72 30.32
N GLU A 862 0.77 -31.82 30.57
CA GLU A 862 -0.05 -32.99 30.21
C GLU A 862 -0.56 -32.89 28.75
N GLU A 863 -0.79 -34.03 28.12
CA GLU A 863 -1.62 -34.07 26.92
C GLU A 863 -3.05 -33.61 27.26
N PRO A 864 -3.74 -32.85 26.39
CA PRO A 864 -3.45 -32.58 24.98
C PRO A 864 -2.67 -31.27 24.71
N TYR A 865 -2.26 -30.51 25.73
CA TYR A 865 -1.65 -29.18 25.52
C TYR A 865 -0.33 -29.24 24.76
N ARG A 866 0.40 -30.35 24.93
CA ARG A 866 1.68 -30.60 24.28
C ARG A 866 1.57 -30.46 22.76
N GLN A 867 0.55 -31.05 22.13
CA GLN A 867 0.42 -31.03 20.68
C GLN A 867 0.21 -29.62 20.09
N TYR A 868 -0.33 -28.68 20.89
CA TYR A 868 -0.64 -27.32 20.45
C TYR A 868 0.50 -26.34 20.74
N LEU A 869 1.22 -26.56 21.84
CA LEU A 869 2.29 -25.67 22.29
C LEU A 869 3.65 -26.08 21.75
N PHE A 870 3.87 -27.38 21.51
CA PHE A 870 5.18 -27.92 21.13
C PHE A 870 5.19 -28.14 19.62
N ARG A 871 5.67 -27.14 18.89
CA ARG A 871 5.88 -27.18 17.44
C ARG A 871 7.30 -26.73 17.11
N PRO A 872 7.88 -27.17 15.99
CA PRO A 872 9.13 -26.59 15.49
C PRO A 872 8.95 -25.08 15.30
N ILE A 873 9.85 -24.29 15.86
CA ILE A 873 9.88 -22.84 15.68
C ILE A 873 11.07 -22.49 14.78
N ASP A 874 10.85 -21.68 13.75
CA ASP A 874 11.91 -21.14 12.92
C ASP A 874 12.46 -19.85 13.54
N PHE A 875 13.70 -19.91 13.98
CA PHE A 875 14.47 -18.82 14.56
C PHE A 875 15.28 -18.05 13.51
N GLY A 876 15.36 -18.54 12.28
CA GLY A 876 16.15 -17.92 11.22
C GLY A 876 17.56 -17.57 11.68
N TYR A 877 18.01 -16.35 11.42
CA TYR A 877 19.34 -15.86 11.84
C TYR A 877 19.38 -15.20 13.22
N VAL A 878 18.27 -15.16 13.97
CA VAL A 878 18.24 -14.49 15.29
C VAL A 878 19.31 -15.03 16.26
N PRO A 879 19.54 -16.37 16.37
CA PRO A 879 20.56 -16.89 17.27
C PRO A 879 21.98 -16.42 16.94
N PHE A 880 22.31 -16.34 15.64
CA PHE A 880 23.58 -15.81 15.17
C PHE A 880 23.75 -14.33 15.57
N LEU A 881 22.70 -13.52 15.36
CA LEU A 881 22.72 -12.09 15.68
C LEU A 881 22.87 -11.83 17.17
N TRP A 882 22.13 -12.56 18.00
CA TRP A 882 22.29 -12.50 19.44
C TRP A 882 23.68 -12.94 19.88
N GLY A 883 24.23 -13.99 19.26
CA GLY A 883 25.62 -14.38 19.50
C GLY A 883 26.61 -13.27 19.19
N ARG A 884 26.53 -12.67 18.01
CA ARG A 884 27.42 -11.57 17.64
C ARG A 884 27.34 -10.38 18.60
N GLU A 885 26.16 -10.05 19.10
CA GLU A 885 25.93 -8.78 19.80
C GLU A 885 25.83 -8.88 21.33
N ARG A 886 25.50 -10.05 21.86
CA ARG A 886 25.20 -10.26 23.28
C ARG A 886 26.11 -11.28 23.95
N TYR A 887 26.96 -12.00 23.22
CA TYR A 887 27.79 -13.07 23.78
C TYR A 887 28.62 -12.62 24.99
N GLU A 888 29.40 -11.55 24.84
CA GLU A 888 30.20 -11.00 25.95
C GLU A 888 29.34 -10.47 27.11
N GLN A 889 28.19 -9.86 26.79
CA GLN A 889 27.27 -9.36 27.82
C GLN A 889 26.68 -10.50 28.65
N ILE A 890 26.27 -11.59 27.99
CA ILE A 890 25.69 -12.76 28.65
C ILE A 890 26.77 -13.46 29.48
N LEU A 891 27.95 -13.73 28.91
CA LEU A 891 29.03 -14.40 29.65
C LEU A 891 29.57 -13.60 30.84
N SER A 892 29.52 -12.26 30.80
CA SER A 892 30.02 -11.42 31.89
C SER A 892 29.02 -11.21 33.03
N LYS A 893 27.71 -11.32 32.76
CA LYS A 893 26.66 -11.04 33.76
C LYS A 893 26.01 -12.30 34.31
N ASP A 894 26.04 -13.38 33.56
CA ASP A 894 25.24 -14.56 33.83
C ASP A 894 26.09 -15.72 34.35
N ARG A 895 25.44 -16.64 35.05
CA ARG A 895 26.12 -17.79 35.64
C ARG A 895 26.22 -18.91 34.61
N MET A 896 27.44 -19.29 34.25
CA MET A 896 27.68 -20.49 33.46
C MET A 896 27.38 -21.73 34.30
N LEU A 897 26.45 -22.56 33.83
CA LEU A 897 26.07 -23.82 34.48
C LEU A 897 26.91 -24.99 33.98
N MET A 898 27.15 -25.04 32.66
CA MET A 898 27.84 -26.15 32.02
C MET A 898 28.52 -25.69 30.73
N GLU A 899 29.69 -26.27 30.43
CA GLU A 899 30.41 -26.09 29.16
C GLU A 899 30.90 -27.45 28.66
N TRP A 900 30.59 -27.77 27.42
CA TRP A 900 31.20 -28.89 26.69
C TRP A 900 32.15 -28.34 25.65
N LYS A 901 33.44 -28.70 25.72
CA LYS A 901 34.41 -28.45 24.65
C LYS A 901 34.49 -29.69 23.77
N LEU A 902 34.16 -29.53 22.50
CA LEU A 902 34.04 -30.64 21.56
C LEU A 902 35.29 -30.66 20.67
N SER A 903 36.30 -31.43 21.06
CA SER A 903 37.43 -31.72 20.17
C SER A 903 37.01 -32.79 19.15
N GLU A 904 36.80 -32.38 17.89
CA GLU A 904 36.66 -33.25 16.70
C GLU A 904 35.49 -34.25 16.67
N LYS A 905 34.34 -33.98 17.30
CA LYS A 905 33.15 -34.85 17.18
C LYS A 905 32.27 -34.47 15.99
N PRO A 906 31.75 -35.44 15.20
CA PRO A 906 30.79 -35.18 14.13
C PRO A 906 29.47 -34.61 14.69
N MET A 907 28.84 -33.70 13.94
CA MET A 907 27.69 -32.90 14.42
C MET A 907 26.47 -33.72 14.84
N VAL A 908 26.24 -34.90 14.23
CA VAL A 908 25.17 -35.81 14.64
C VAL A 908 25.61 -36.60 15.86
N THR A 909 25.61 -35.94 17.02
CA THR A 909 25.83 -36.60 18.31
C THR A 909 24.65 -36.35 19.24
N ASP A 910 24.09 -37.44 19.75
CA ASP A 910 23.12 -37.39 20.84
C ASP A 910 23.90 -37.14 22.13
N TRP A 911 23.74 -35.95 22.70
CA TRP A 911 24.33 -35.65 24.00
C TRP A 911 23.37 -36.08 25.09
N ALA A 912 23.72 -37.14 25.80
CA ALA A 912 23.08 -37.47 27.07
C ALA A 912 23.45 -36.36 28.07
N VAL A 913 22.43 -35.66 28.55
CA VAL A 913 22.57 -34.55 29.50
C VAL A 913 21.61 -34.77 30.66
N GLU A 914 21.77 -33.99 31.72
CA GLU A 914 20.87 -34.03 32.85
C GLU A 914 20.62 -32.59 33.29
N ILE A 915 19.64 -31.94 32.65
CA ILE A 915 19.41 -30.50 32.78
C ILE A 915 18.04 -30.28 33.40
N ASP A 916 18.01 -29.46 34.45
CA ASP A 916 16.79 -28.82 34.95
C ASP A 916 16.49 -27.59 34.07
N PRO A 917 15.39 -27.60 33.29
CA PRO A 917 15.09 -26.50 32.37
C PRO A 917 14.83 -25.17 33.06
N GLU A 918 14.37 -25.15 34.32
CA GLU A 918 14.12 -23.92 35.09
C GLU A 918 15.41 -23.15 35.39
N LEU A 919 16.56 -23.83 35.44
CA LEU A 919 17.85 -23.20 35.70
C LEU A 919 18.49 -22.60 34.45
N VAL A 920 18.09 -23.04 33.25
CA VAL A 920 18.74 -22.63 31.99
C VAL A 920 17.95 -21.52 31.31
N THR A 921 18.57 -20.35 31.18
CA THR A 921 18.02 -19.25 30.38
C THR A 921 18.51 -19.30 28.94
N TYR A 922 19.81 -19.48 28.76
CA TYR A 922 20.43 -19.47 27.44
C TYR A 922 21.20 -20.77 27.16
N LEU A 923 21.11 -21.21 25.91
CA LEU A 923 22.04 -22.15 25.30
C LEU A 923 22.91 -21.37 24.31
N ILE A 924 24.22 -21.54 24.40
CA ILE A 924 25.16 -20.98 23.45
C ILE A 924 25.86 -22.11 22.73
N VAL A 925 25.77 -22.13 21.41
CA VAL A 925 26.48 -23.10 20.56
C VAL A 925 27.53 -22.32 19.77
N ASN A 926 28.81 -22.60 19.98
CA ASN A 926 29.86 -22.05 19.13
C ASN A 926 30.19 -23.05 18.02
N MET A 927 29.96 -22.65 16.78
CA MET A 927 30.17 -23.53 15.63
C MET A 927 30.49 -22.76 14.36
N LYS A 928 31.12 -23.45 13.41
CA LYS A 928 31.36 -22.96 12.06
C LYS A 928 30.75 -23.89 11.05
N ALA A 929 30.36 -23.35 9.90
CA ALA A 929 29.88 -24.14 8.78
C ALA A 929 30.60 -23.70 7.50
N ASP A 930 31.02 -24.65 6.67
CA ASP A 930 31.58 -24.35 5.34
C ASP A 930 30.48 -24.19 4.29
N ARG A 931 29.38 -24.92 4.44
CA ARG A 931 28.21 -25.04 3.55
C ARG A 931 27.00 -25.51 4.36
N GLY A 932 25.83 -25.55 3.71
CA GLY A 932 24.55 -25.75 4.39
C GLY A 932 23.97 -24.43 4.88
N LYS A 933 22.64 -24.35 5.04
CA LYS A 933 21.96 -23.10 5.41
C LYS A 933 21.27 -23.20 6.76
N ARG A 934 20.87 -24.40 7.20
CA ARG A 934 20.06 -24.56 8.40
C ARG A 934 20.45 -25.75 9.28
N VAL A 935 20.27 -25.58 10.58
CA VAL A 935 20.41 -26.60 11.61
C VAL A 935 19.14 -26.65 12.43
N GLN A 936 18.79 -27.86 12.87
CA GLN A 936 17.70 -28.08 13.80
C GLN A 936 18.28 -28.58 15.13
N LEU A 937 17.99 -27.84 16.20
CA LEU A 937 18.29 -28.22 17.58
C LEU A 937 17.07 -28.94 18.16
N PHE A 938 17.28 -30.14 18.69
CA PHE A 938 16.28 -30.91 19.38
C PHE A 938 16.67 -31.09 20.85
N TRP A 939 15.66 -31.22 21.70
CA TRP A 939 15.82 -31.66 23.08
C TRP A 939 14.76 -32.70 23.43
N THR A 940 15.04 -33.51 24.44
CA THR A 940 14.10 -34.54 24.89
C THR A 940 14.21 -34.83 26.38
N ALA A 941 13.10 -35.26 26.97
CA ALA A 941 13.04 -35.82 28.32
C ALA A 941 13.39 -37.32 28.35
N HIS A 942 13.36 -37.99 27.20
CA HIS A 942 13.70 -39.40 27.06
C HIS A 942 14.76 -39.56 25.97
N PRO A 943 15.98 -40.07 26.27
CA PRO A 943 17.12 -40.03 25.35
C PRO A 943 16.92 -40.68 23.97
N LYS A 944 15.82 -41.42 23.77
CA LYS A 944 15.48 -42.12 22.54
C LYS A 944 14.31 -41.50 21.76
N GLU A 945 13.69 -40.43 22.28
CA GLU A 945 12.45 -39.85 21.72
C GLU A 945 12.62 -38.35 21.44
N PHE A 946 13.46 -38.02 20.47
CA PHE A 946 13.49 -36.67 19.93
C PHE A 946 12.24 -36.46 19.06
N SER A 947 11.43 -35.45 19.42
CA SER A 947 10.22 -35.10 18.66
C SER A 947 10.44 -33.78 17.94
N ARG A 948 9.76 -33.61 16.79
CA ARG A 948 9.74 -32.32 16.08
C ARG A 948 9.14 -31.20 16.94
N GLY A 949 8.20 -31.52 17.84
CA GLY A 949 7.62 -30.53 18.75
C GLY A 949 8.63 -29.92 19.74
N ASN A 950 9.67 -30.67 20.10
CA ASN A 950 10.75 -30.22 20.97
C ASN A 950 11.99 -29.86 20.16
N SER A 951 11.80 -28.95 19.19
CA SER A 951 12.91 -28.51 18.35
C SER A 951 12.76 -27.06 17.91
N LEU A 952 13.90 -26.47 17.55
CA LEU A 952 13.95 -25.19 16.87
C LEU A 952 14.83 -25.31 15.63
N LEU A 953 14.41 -24.65 14.56
CA LEU A 953 15.13 -24.54 13.30
C LEU A 953 15.81 -23.17 13.25
N PHE A 954 17.04 -23.09 12.77
CA PHE A 954 17.71 -21.80 12.61
C PHE A 954 18.71 -21.84 11.47
N SER A 955 19.08 -20.66 11.00
CA SER A 955 19.99 -20.46 9.88
C SER A 955 21.44 -20.32 10.35
N LEU A 956 22.36 -20.89 9.58
CA LEU A 956 23.80 -20.81 9.79
C LEU A 956 24.44 -19.72 8.94
N ARG A 957 25.51 -19.12 9.48
CA ARG A 957 26.46 -18.33 8.72
C ARG A 957 27.58 -19.25 8.19
N SER A 958 27.60 -19.45 6.88
CA SER A 958 28.47 -20.42 6.21
C SER A 958 29.71 -19.75 5.61
N ASP A 959 30.53 -19.14 6.47
CA ASP A 959 31.78 -18.45 6.09
C ASP A 959 33.04 -19.16 6.61
N GLY A 960 32.90 -20.38 7.14
CA GLY A 960 34.00 -21.17 7.68
C GLY A 960 34.59 -20.64 8.99
N ALA A 961 34.03 -19.59 9.60
CA ALA A 961 34.46 -19.06 10.89
C ALA A 961 33.55 -19.54 12.03
N PHE A 962 34.12 -19.67 13.24
CA PHE A 962 33.34 -20.00 14.43
C PHE A 962 32.52 -18.78 14.87
N HIS A 963 31.21 -18.99 14.99
CA HIS A 963 30.28 -17.99 15.49
C HIS A 963 29.52 -18.53 16.70
N PRO A 964 29.32 -17.73 17.76
CA PRO A 964 28.38 -18.06 18.80
C PRO A 964 26.94 -17.94 18.25
N TYR A 965 26.09 -18.91 18.58
CA TYR A 965 24.66 -18.89 18.34
C TYR A 965 23.96 -18.96 19.70
N ILE A 966 23.16 -17.95 20.04
CA ILE A 966 22.51 -17.83 21.34
C ILE A 966 21.02 -18.12 21.21
N PHE A 967 20.53 -19.06 22.00
CA PHE A 967 19.12 -19.42 22.09
C PHE A 967 18.63 -19.09 23.50
N ARG A 968 17.58 -18.29 23.64
CA ARG A 968 16.90 -18.10 24.93
C ARG A 968 15.89 -19.21 25.11
N LEU A 969 16.29 -20.29 25.74
CA LEU A 969 15.46 -21.50 25.87
C LEU A 969 14.31 -21.30 26.85
N SER A 970 14.46 -20.42 27.84
CA SER A 970 13.43 -20.14 28.83
C SER A 970 12.19 -19.42 28.27
N SER A 971 12.24 -18.95 27.02
CA SER A 971 11.06 -18.40 26.33
C SER A 971 10.27 -19.45 25.55
N LEU A 972 10.67 -20.73 25.58
CA LEU A 972 10.09 -21.82 24.80
C LEU A 972 9.24 -22.74 25.68
N PRO A 973 7.93 -22.92 25.39
CA PRO A 973 7.06 -23.83 26.14
C PRO A 973 7.61 -25.26 26.20
N GLY A 974 8.13 -25.74 25.06
CA GLY A 974 8.70 -27.08 24.93
C GLY A 974 9.94 -27.30 25.78
N TRP A 975 10.62 -26.24 26.22
CA TRP A 975 11.77 -26.31 27.13
C TRP A 975 11.34 -26.18 28.58
N VAL A 976 10.60 -25.11 28.93
CA VAL A 976 10.27 -24.76 30.33
C VAL A 976 9.37 -25.81 30.98
N TRP A 977 8.39 -26.36 30.26
CA TRP A 977 7.41 -27.30 30.82
C TRP A 977 7.78 -28.77 30.61
N VAL A 978 9.07 -29.05 30.63
CA VAL A 978 9.63 -30.39 30.66
C VAL A 978 10.30 -30.59 32.02
N ASP A 979 9.95 -31.66 32.73
CA ASP A 979 10.51 -31.96 34.06
C ASP A 979 12.03 -31.99 34.05
N LYS A 980 12.60 -32.58 32.99
CA LYS A 980 14.03 -32.79 32.86
C LYS A 980 14.42 -32.99 31.40
N VAL A 981 15.47 -32.29 30.95
CA VAL A 981 16.05 -32.52 29.63
C VAL A 981 17.18 -33.52 29.77
N THR A 982 17.02 -34.68 29.14
CA THR A 982 17.97 -35.80 29.19
C THR A 982 18.78 -35.99 27.92
N GLY A 983 18.38 -35.32 26.84
CA GLY A 983 19.05 -35.39 25.55
C GLY A 983 19.03 -34.06 24.80
N LEU A 984 20.16 -33.70 24.19
CA LEU A 984 20.26 -32.66 23.17
C LEU A 984 20.76 -33.29 21.86
N ARG A 985 20.30 -32.76 20.73
CA ARG A 985 20.75 -33.20 19.40
C ARG A 985 20.76 -32.01 18.43
N LEU A 986 21.81 -31.87 17.63
CA LEU A 986 21.90 -30.89 16.54
C LEU A 986 22.00 -31.66 15.22
N ILE A 987 21.10 -31.37 14.27
CA ILE A 987 21.07 -32.04 12.97
C ILE A 987 21.16 -30.98 11.86
N PRO A 988 22.06 -31.13 10.87
CA PRO A 988 22.04 -30.26 9.70
C PRO A 988 20.83 -30.62 8.85
N VAL A 989 20.05 -29.63 8.43
CA VAL A 989 18.82 -29.89 7.65
C VAL A 989 19.13 -30.03 6.16
N ASP A 990 20.14 -29.33 5.66
CA ASP A 990 20.49 -29.34 4.24
C ASP A 990 21.65 -30.32 3.96
N GLU A 991 21.57 -31.07 2.87
CA GLU A 991 22.62 -32.00 2.43
C GLU A 991 23.81 -31.23 1.81
N GLY A 992 25.05 -31.55 2.20
CA GLY A 992 26.25 -31.14 1.47
C GLY A 992 27.20 -30.13 2.12
N GLY A 993 27.13 -29.92 3.45
CA GLY A 993 28.12 -29.11 4.19
C GLY A 993 28.63 -29.77 5.47
N SER A 994 29.85 -29.39 5.87
CA SER A 994 30.43 -29.72 7.17
C SER A 994 30.13 -28.60 8.16
N VAL A 995 29.67 -29.00 9.35
CA VAL A 995 29.48 -28.10 10.48
C VAL A 995 30.32 -28.64 11.62
N GLU A 996 31.21 -27.81 12.13
CA GLU A 996 32.10 -28.14 13.25
C GLU A 996 31.64 -27.40 14.50
N LEU A 997 31.49 -28.13 15.60
CA LEU A 997 31.13 -27.59 16.92
C LEU A 997 32.41 -27.40 17.75
N GLU A 998 32.62 -26.19 18.28
CA GLU A 998 33.71 -25.93 19.23
C GLU A 998 33.24 -26.13 20.67
N SER A 999 32.11 -25.51 21.02
CA SER A 999 31.58 -25.59 22.37
C SER A 999 30.06 -25.46 22.43
N ILE A 1000 29.50 -26.04 23.49
CA ILE A 1000 28.11 -25.84 23.90
C ILE A 1000 28.13 -25.35 25.34
N LYS A 1001 27.39 -24.29 25.66
CA LYS A 1001 27.33 -23.69 26.99
C LYS A 1001 25.87 -23.52 27.43
N LEU A 1002 25.58 -23.86 28.68
CA LEU A 1002 24.31 -23.57 29.33
C LEU A 1002 24.52 -22.45 30.34
N ILE A 1003 23.70 -21.42 30.25
CA ILE A 1003 23.83 -20.19 31.02
C ILE A 1003 22.52 -19.92 31.76
N GLN A 1004 22.62 -19.57 33.03
CA GLN A 1004 21.54 -19.07 33.86
C GLN A 1004 21.62 -17.55 33.94
N GLU A 1005 20.59 -16.84 33.46
CA GLU A 1005 20.51 -15.39 33.62
C GLU A 1005 20.32 -15.06 35.10
N VAL A 1006 21.21 -14.24 35.65
CA VAL A 1006 21.10 -13.79 37.04
C VAL A 1006 20.01 -12.72 37.06
N ARG A 1007 18.78 -13.14 37.40
CA ARG A 1007 17.66 -12.21 37.59
C ARG A 1007 17.99 -11.33 38.79
N ASN A 1008 18.28 -10.05 38.55
CA ASN A 1008 18.29 -9.07 39.63
C ASN A 1008 16.87 -9.04 40.20
N GLU A 1009 16.68 -9.64 41.37
CA GLU A 1009 15.45 -9.50 42.15
C GLU A 1009 15.30 -8.00 42.50
N SER A 1010 14.54 -7.27 41.69
CA SER A 1010 14.19 -5.87 41.92
C SER A 1010 12.70 -5.69 41.98
#